data_AF-A0A5P9J5E8-F1
#
_entry.id   AF-A0A5P9J5E8-F1
#
_cell.length_a   1.000
_cell.length_b   1.000
_cell.length_c   1.000
_cell.angle_alpha   90.00
_cell.angle_beta   90.00
_cell.angle_gamma   90.00
#
_symmetry.space_group_name_H-M   'P 1'
#
loop_
_entity.id
_entity.type
_entity.pdbx_description
1 polymer ?
#
loop_
_entity_poly.entity_id
_entity_poly.type
_entity_poly.pdbx_seq_one_letter_code
_entity_poly.pdbx_strand_id
1 'polypeptide(L)'
;MLDAKALFYTSAAAVFVMALLNFITWRANRNFVGIGLYVFYPVCLLLAILLFALKSTVDVGSQALVVLANISFMLGSIIHVLAISHFLDYKGFVTTLFIFVSAFLLLGFTYFMFFDSNLRTRVLLSDLQHIAEALCLTYIVIRYGRHKYPSASLVYLIALVMCLGIFSARTIWIGDIDRFSLIRNDWFSMTLLINGVLAPMLYAAGLALFCNERRELNLNQLTAKAQKDLEIRGLFLSTVSHEIRTPLNGILGSAQLIMNQSNNPKNKPYCEAIINSAESLNLLIDKVLEYASLDQSDEALFEEDVELRTWINNLCLLLSPLAEQKGVKFELNFNLPRQACYYCDHQKIRQVLINLVGNAIKFTDRGEVILQVDLLREGQEEHTLRFSVIDSGPGIEQEEIQYLTEPYVQSSAGKLKGGSGLGLAITSRLLEHLGSQLIIDSEVGKGSTFSFDMRLTVGELSLVEKRPQTTHYLTGLDVLLVEDLDLNQKIAIEFMAEDEHRVKLATDGHSAIELMQQYHFDVVLLDMNLPDLSGQEVIRRLKNIDHRNHRTPFLAFTASLSPDEVKEYLALGIKDIVGKPIKQEKLRQALSDSQSSQAPNLSVELKDVLYDETAAEQMANTFEEQELTSIYNEFVLSARNKLLRCQQLMASDKEQCIKVLHRQASTALQLGFNRYGMALKKIERRLLEDKPLDTHLSDCLELWQQSLELYLKSMRAQV
;
A
#
# COMPACT_ATOMS: atom_id res chain seq x y z
N MET A 1 -23.91 -14.29 59.35
CA MET A 1 -23.01 -13.15 59.08
C MET A 1 -21.60 -13.57 59.46
N LEU A 2 -20.59 -13.15 58.70
CA LEU A 2 -19.18 -13.49 58.97
C LEU A 2 -18.82 -13.07 60.41
N ASP A 3 -18.16 -13.95 61.15
CA ASP A 3 -17.53 -13.60 62.42
C ASP A 3 -16.55 -12.43 62.17
N ALA A 4 -16.53 -11.43 63.06
CA ALA A 4 -15.73 -10.23 62.89
C ALA A 4 -14.24 -10.55 62.70
N LYS A 5 -13.76 -11.62 63.35
CA LYS A 5 -12.39 -12.13 63.13
C LYS A 5 -12.17 -12.60 61.70
N ALA A 6 -13.09 -13.39 61.16
CA ALA A 6 -13.03 -13.85 59.77
C ALA A 6 -13.03 -12.65 58.80
N LEU A 7 -13.83 -11.62 59.09
CA LEU A 7 -13.91 -10.42 58.27
C LEU A 7 -12.57 -9.66 58.23
N PHE A 8 -11.89 -9.46 59.37
CA PHE A 8 -10.55 -8.84 59.41
C PHE A 8 -9.52 -9.61 58.58
N TYR A 9 -9.50 -10.95 58.65
CA TYR A 9 -8.59 -11.76 57.84
C TYR A 9 -8.92 -11.68 56.35
N THR A 10 -10.21 -11.71 55.98
CA THR A 10 -10.62 -11.55 54.58
C THR A 10 -10.28 -10.17 54.02
N SER A 11 -10.44 -9.10 54.82
CA SER A 11 -10.03 -7.75 54.44
C SER A 11 -8.51 -7.63 54.28
N ALA A 12 -7.73 -8.21 55.19
CA ALA A 12 -6.27 -8.22 55.07
C ALA A 12 -5.81 -8.95 53.80
N ALA A 13 -6.39 -10.12 53.49
CA ALA A 13 -6.09 -10.87 52.28
C ALA A 13 -6.48 -10.07 51.01
N ALA A 14 -7.67 -9.47 50.99
CA ALA A 14 -8.13 -8.67 49.86
C ALA A 14 -7.21 -7.47 49.59
N VAL A 15 -6.86 -6.69 50.63
CA VAL A 15 -5.97 -5.54 50.50
C VAL A 15 -4.55 -5.96 50.10
N PHE A 16 -4.07 -7.11 50.58
CA PHE A 16 -2.77 -7.65 50.14
C PHE A 16 -2.76 -7.94 48.64
N VAL A 17 -3.80 -8.60 48.12
CA VAL A 17 -3.93 -8.85 46.67
C VAL A 17 -4.02 -7.53 45.89
N MET A 18 -4.76 -6.54 46.40
CA MET A 18 -4.84 -5.22 45.76
C MET A 18 -3.53 -4.44 45.80
N ALA A 19 -2.73 -4.58 46.86
CA ALA A 19 -1.39 -4.02 46.91
C ALA A 19 -0.48 -4.61 45.83
N LEU A 20 -0.55 -5.94 45.63
CA LEU A 20 0.19 -6.61 44.56
C LEU A 20 -0.28 -6.16 43.18
N LEU A 21 -1.60 -6.06 42.95
CA LEU A 21 -2.16 -5.58 41.69
C LEU A 21 -1.72 -4.14 41.37
N ASN A 22 -1.75 -3.25 42.37
CA ASN A 22 -1.30 -1.86 42.21
C ASN A 22 0.21 -1.79 41.93
N PHE A 23 1.02 -2.64 42.56
CA PHE A 23 2.44 -2.73 42.26
C PHE A 23 2.71 -3.20 40.82
N ILE A 24 1.98 -4.22 40.34
CA ILE A 24 2.07 -4.69 38.95
C ILE A 24 1.65 -3.57 37.99
N THR A 25 0.54 -2.89 38.29
CA THR A 25 0.01 -1.76 37.50
C THR A 25 1.04 -0.63 37.42
N TRP A 26 1.69 -0.28 38.53
CA TRP A 26 2.79 0.68 38.54
C TRP A 26 3.98 0.21 37.71
N ARG A 27 4.41 -1.04 37.88
CA ARG A 27 5.56 -1.60 37.13
C ARG A 27 5.32 -1.55 35.62
N ALA A 28 4.10 -1.83 35.18
CA ALA A 28 3.71 -1.75 33.77
C ALA A 28 3.64 -0.29 33.25
N ASN A 29 3.44 0.69 34.14
CA ASN A 29 3.15 2.08 33.79
C ASN A 29 4.11 3.08 34.47
N ARG A 30 5.40 2.75 34.57
CA ARG A 30 6.42 3.57 35.29
C ARG A 30 6.50 5.02 34.84
N ASN A 31 6.14 5.29 33.58
CA ASN A 31 6.23 6.62 32.98
C ASN A 31 5.06 7.54 33.36
N PHE A 32 4.01 7.02 34.00
CA PHE A 32 2.86 7.83 34.42
C PHE A 32 3.10 8.43 35.81
N VAL A 33 3.02 9.77 35.87
CA VAL A 33 3.14 10.55 37.09
C VAL A 33 2.02 10.18 38.07
N GLY A 34 2.33 10.12 39.37
CA GLY A 34 1.35 9.86 40.45
C GLY A 34 1.13 8.39 40.80
N ILE A 35 1.36 7.44 39.88
CA ILE A 35 1.11 6.00 40.15
C ILE A 35 2.09 5.43 41.18
N GLY A 36 3.35 5.90 41.16
CA GLY A 36 4.34 5.47 42.16
C GLY A 36 3.91 5.76 43.60
N LEU A 37 3.21 6.89 43.82
CA LEU A 37 2.64 7.23 45.13
C LEU A 37 1.46 6.31 45.48
N TYR A 38 0.66 5.94 44.48
CA TYR A 38 -0.54 5.11 44.68
C TYR A 38 -0.23 3.73 45.26
N VAL A 39 0.94 3.15 44.96
CA VAL A 39 1.36 1.84 45.48
C VAL A 39 1.40 1.81 47.02
N PHE A 40 1.68 2.95 47.67
CA PHE A 40 1.75 3.03 49.12
C PHE A 40 0.38 3.07 49.80
N TYR A 41 -0.69 3.46 49.10
CA TYR A 41 -2.04 3.50 49.66
C TYR A 41 -2.52 2.15 50.24
N PRO A 42 -2.58 1.05 49.45
CA PRO A 42 -3.02 -0.24 49.97
C PRO A 42 -2.04 -0.83 50.99
N VAL A 43 -0.76 -0.43 50.96
CA VAL A 43 0.23 -0.84 51.99
C VAL A 43 -0.11 -0.20 53.35
N CYS A 44 -0.43 1.09 53.37
CA CYS A 44 -0.89 1.79 54.57
C CYS A 44 -2.21 1.19 55.10
N LEU A 45 -3.13 0.84 54.20
CA LEU A 45 -4.39 0.20 54.55
C LEU A 45 -4.18 -1.21 55.14
N LEU A 46 -3.30 -2.01 54.52
CA LEU A 46 -2.94 -3.34 55.01
C LEU A 46 -2.34 -3.26 56.42
N LEU A 47 -1.41 -2.33 56.63
CA LEU A 47 -0.81 -2.09 57.94
C LEU A 47 -1.87 -1.73 58.99
N ALA A 48 -2.83 -0.86 58.64
CA ALA A 48 -3.92 -0.50 59.54
C ALA A 48 -4.79 -1.71 59.91
N ILE A 49 -5.20 -2.52 58.93
CA ILE A 49 -6.03 -3.72 59.16
C ILE A 49 -5.30 -4.75 60.03
N LEU A 50 -4.01 -4.98 59.77
CA LEU A 50 -3.19 -5.91 60.57
C LEU A 50 -3.03 -5.45 62.02
N LEU A 51 -2.86 -4.15 62.26
CA LEU A 51 -2.78 -3.59 63.61
C LEU A 51 -4.12 -3.72 64.36
N PHE A 52 -5.26 -3.51 63.68
CA PHE A 52 -6.58 -3.78 64.26
C PHE A 52 -6.80 -5.27 64.55
N ALA A 53 -6.37 -6.17 63.66
CA ALA A 53 -6.45 -7.61 63.87
C ALA A 53 -5.59 -8.07 65.06
N LEU A 54 -4.36 -7.55 65.21
CA LEU A 54 -3.48 -7.84 66.33
C LEU A 54 -4.07 -7.37 67.67
N LYS A 55 -4.77 -6.22 67.67
CA LYS A 55 -5.47 -5.76 68.86
C LYS A 55 -6.59 -6.71 69.30
N SER A 56 -7.21 -7.44 68.37
CA SER A 56 -8.25 -8.41 68.69
C SER A 56 -7.71 -9.68 69.37
N THR A 57 -6.39 -9.92 69.34
CA THR A 57 -5.75 -11.13 69.88
C THR A 57 -4.88 -10.88 71.12
N VAL A 58 -4.36 -9.67 71.33
CA VAL A 58 -3.45 -9.33 72.45
C VAL A 58 -4.04 -8.26 73.37
N ASP A 59 -3.97 -8.49 74.69
CA ASP A 59 -4.62 -7.63 75.70
C ASP A 59 -3.68 -6.57 76.37
N VAL A 60 -2.36 -6.69 76.23
CA VAL A 60 -1.39 -5.78 76.90
C VAL A 60 -0.93 -4.67 75.93
N GLY A 61 -1.06 -3.38 76.31
CA GLY A 61 -0.65 -2.21 75.50
C GLY A 61 -1.72 -1.65 74.54
N SER A 62 -3.00 -1.88 74.86
CA SER A 62 -4.17 -1.84 73.97
C SER A 62 -4.50 -0.53 73.22
N GLN A 63 -4.05 0.62 73.70
CA GLN A 63 -4.41 1.93 73.11
C GLN A 63 -3.45 2.38 72.01
N ALA A 64 -2.16 2.09 72.15
CA ALA A 64 -1.13 2.49 71.20
C ALA A 64 -1.31 1.85 69.81
N LEU A 65 -1.71 0.57 69.79
CA LEU A 65 -1.99 -0.16 68.53
C LEU A 65 -3.16 0.44 67.76
N VAL A 66 -4.21 0.88 68.46
CA VAL A 66 -5.38 1.53 67.85
C VAL A 66 -5.01 2.89 67.27
N VAL A 67 -4.17 3.66 67.95
CA VAL A 67 -3.65 4.93 67.42
C VAL A 67 -2.81 4.70 66.18
N LEU A 68 -1.87 3.75 66.22
CA LEU A 68 -1.00 3.45 65.08
C LEU A 68 -1.79 2.97 63.86
N ALA A 69 -2.84 2.17 64.08
CA ALA A 69 -3.74 1.73 63.01
C ALA A 69 -4.47 2.90 62.35
N ASN A 70 -5.02 3.84 63.14
CA ASN A 70 -5.71 5.01 62.62
C ASN A 70 -4.78 6.02 61.94
N ILE A 71 -3.56 6.23 62.47
CA ILE A 71 -2.52 7.03 61.81
C ILE A 71 -2.18 6.41 60.44
N SER A 72 -1.99 5.09 60.39
CA SER A 72 -1.68 4.38 59.14
C SER A 72 -2.83 4.52 58.13
N PHE A 73 -4.08 4.43 58.61
CA PHE A 73 -5.26 4.64 57.78
C PHE A 73 -5.34 6.08 57.22
N MET A 74 -5.16 7.09 58.06
CA MET A 74 -5.17 8.51 57.65
C MET A 74 -4.03 8.85 56.69
N LEU A 75 -2.83 8.29 56.93
CA LEU A 75 -1.72 8.43 56.00
C LEU A 75 -2.06 7.83 54.63
N GLY A 76 -2.70 6.65 54.61
CA GLY A 76 -3.22 6.05 53.38
C GLY A 76 -4.18 6.98 52.64
N SER A 77 -5.15 7.56 53.33
CA SER A 77 -6.13 8.52 52.79
C SER A 77 -5.44 9.74 52.13
N ILE A 78 -4.42 10.30 52.78
CA ILE A 78 -3.61 11.41 52.23
C ILE A 78 -2.85 10.98 50.97
N ILE A 79 -2.18 9.83 51.01
CA ILE A 79 -1.46 9.27 49.87
C ILE A 79 -2.40 9.05 48.68
N HIS A 80 -3.60 8.55 48.95
CA HIS A 80 -4.61 8.28 47.93
C HIS A 80 -5.02 9.55 47.17
N VAL A 81 -5.36 10.61 47.90
CA VAL A 81 -5.71 11.91 47.32
C VAL A 81 -4.55 12.51 46.54
N LEU A 82 -3.33 12.45 47.08
CA LEU A 82 -2.13 12.98 46.42
C LEU A 82 -1.81 12.22 45.12
N ALA A 83 -1.91 10.90 45.15
CA ALA A 83 -1.62 10.05 44.00
C ALA A 83 -2.59 10.31 42.84
N ILE A 84 -3.90 10.39 43.11
CA ILE A 84 -4.91 10.70 42.09
C ILE A 84 -4.79 12.15 41.61
N SER A 85 -4.50 13.09 42.51
CA SER A 85 -4.24 14.48 42.13
C SER A 85 -3.07 14.58 41.14
N HIS A 86 -1.96 13.90 41.42
CA HIS A 86 -0.81 13.84 40.51
C HIS A 86 -1.13 13.11 39.20
N PHE A 87 -1.87 12.01 39.27
CA PHE A 87 -2.24 11.24 38.07
C PHE A 87 -3.07 12.08 37.09
N LEU A 88 -4.05 12.83 37.61
CA LEU A 88 -4.94 13.70 36.85
C LEU A 88 -4.36 15.11 36.58
N ASP A 89 -3.10 15.35 36.96
CA ASP A 89 -2.42 16.65 36.84
C ASP A 89 -3.17 17.82 37.50
N TYR A 90 -3.76 17.55 38.67
CA TYR A 90 -4.45 18.54 39.50
C TYR A 90 -3.50 19.14 40.55
N LYS A 91 -3.42 20.49 40.57
CA LYS A 91 -2.59 21.27 41.52
C LYS A 91 -3.39 22.32 42.31
N GLY A 92 -4.70 22.15 42.46
CA GLY A 92 -5.56 23.15 43.09
C GLY A 92 -5.62 23.07 44.61
N PHE A 93 -6.24 24.09 45.22
CA PHE A 93 -6.33 24.28 46.67
C PHE A 93 -7.08 23.15 47.43
N VAL A 94 -7.95 22.39 46.75
CA VAL A 94 -8.79 21.36 47.41
C VAL A 94 -7.94 20.27 48.07
N THR A 95 -6.84 19.86 47.45
CA THR A 95 -5.91 18.88 48.03
C THR A 95 -5.21 19.42 49.27
N THR A 96 -4.82 20.70 49.26
CA THR A 96 -4.23 21.37 50.43
C THR A 96 -5.23 21.50 51.58
N LEU A 97 -6.47 21.89 51.29
CA LEU A 97 -7.54 21.95 52.26
C LEU A 97 -7.80 20.57 52.89
N PHE A 98 -7.85 19.52 52.07
CA PHE A 98 -8.04 18.15 52.54
C PHE A 98 -6.92 17.70 53.49
N ILE A 99 -5.66 18.02 53.21
CA ILE A 99 -4.53 17.72 54.11
C ILE A 99 -4.69 18.44 55.45
N PHE A 100 -5.09 19.71 55.44
CA PHE A 100 -5.33 20.48 56.67
C PHE A 100 -6.48 19.89 57.50
N VAL A 101 -7.59 19.55 56.86
CA VAL A 101 -8.74 18.87 57.50
C VAL A 101 -8.31 17.52 58.08
N SER A 102 -7.54 16.73 57.34
CA SER A 102 -7.05 15.43 57.80
C SER A 102 -6.14 15.55 59.02
N ALA A 103 -5.25 16.55 59.04
CA ALA A 103 -4.38 16.83 60.19
C ALA A 103 -5.19 17.25 61.43
N PHE A 104 -6.22 18.08 61.26
CA PHE A 104 -7.12 18.48 62.33
C PHE A 104 -7.91 17.29 62.90
N LEU A 105 -8.47 16.44 62.03
CA LEU A 105 -9.19 15.24 62.43
C LEU A 105 -8.29 14.25 63.16
N LEU A 106 -7.02 14.11 62.75
CA LEU A 106 -6.04 13.28 63.44
C LEU A 106 -5.77 13.78 64.86
N LEU A 107 -5.60 15.10 65.03
CA LEU A 107 -5.38 15.71 66.34
C LEU A 107 -6.61 15.57 67.26
N GLY A 108 -7.81 15.70 66.71
CA GLY A 108 -9.04 15.39 67.43
C GLY A 108 -9.11 13.92 67.85
N PHE A 109 -8.76 13.00 66.94
CA PHE A 109 -8.80 11.57 67.21
C PHE A 109 -7.84 11.18 68.33
N THR A 110 -6.61 11.70 68.32
CA THR A 110 -5.63 11.42 69.38
C THR A 110 -6.08 12.00 70.72
N TYR A 111 -6.68 13.19 70.74
CA TYR A 111 -7.25 13.79 71.96
C TYR A 111 -8.31 12.89 72.61
N PHE A 112 -9.33 12.47 71.85
CA PHE A 112 -10.39 11.55 72.32
C PHE A 112 -9.94 10.08 72.47
N MET A 113 -8.65 9.81 72.32
CA MET A 113 -8.08 8.48 72.60
C MET A 113 -7.39 8.49 73.96
N PHE A 114 -6.64 9.55 74.28
CA PHE A 114 -5.83 9.65 75.50
C PHE A 114 -6.50 10.44 76.64
N PHE A 115 -7.34 11.43 76.35
CA PHE A 115 -7.86 12.37 77.37
C PHE A 115 -9.34 12.19 77.71
N ASP A 116 -10.17 11.83 76.73
CA ASP A 116 -11.59 11.51 76.92
C ASP A 116 -11.87 10.16 76.25
N SER A 117 -12.56 9.24 76.93
CA SER A 117 -12.72 7.85 76.46
C SER A 117 -13.97 7.62 75.60
N ASN A 118 -14.64 8.69 75.17
CA ASN A 118 -15.84 8.62 74.35
C ASN A 118 -15.61 7.86 73.04
N LEU A 119 -16.22 6.67 72.91
CA LEU A 119 -16.09 5.80 71.75
C LEU A 119 -16.84 6.33 70.53
N ARG A 120 -17.98 6.99 70.75
CA ARG A 120 -18.83 7.55 69.69
C ARG A 120 -18.11 8.65 68.93
N THR A 121 -17.47 9.58 69.65
CA THR A 121 -16.72 10.69 69.04
C THR A 121 -15.53 10.20 68.20
N ARG A 122 -14.85 9.13 68.64
CA ARG A 122 -13.74 8.53 67.88
C ARG A 122 -14.21 7.92 66.56
N VAL A 123 -15.33 7.20 66.55
CA VAL A 123 -15.90 6.65 65.32
C VAL A 123 -16.35 7.76 64.38
N LEU A 124 -16.97 8.82 64.92
CA LEU A 124 -17.39 9.98 64.15
C LEU A 124 -16.21 10.72 63.48
N LEU A 125 -15.09 10.90 64.19
CA LEU A 125 -13.89 11.49 63.61
C LEU A 125 -13.29 10.64 62.48
N SER A 126 -13.34 9.30 62.62
CA SER A 126 -12.95 8.37 61.56
C SER A 126 -13.89 8.45 60.35
N ASP A 127 -15.20 8.53 60.56
CA ASP A 127 -16.18 8.73 59.47
C ASP A 127 -15.95 10.02 58.71
N LEU A 128 -15.74 11.12 59.43
CA LEU A 128 -15.48 12.42 58.84
C LEU A 128 -14.25 12.41 57.94
N GLN A 129 -13.21 11.64 58.28
CA GLN A 129 -12.04 11.47 57.41
C GLN A 129 -12.41 10.83 56.08
N HIS A 130 -13.19 9.74 56.10
CA HIS A 130 -13.63 9.05 54.90
C HIS A 130 -14.56 9.90 54.03
N ILE A 131 -15.47 10.63 54.67
CA ILE A 131 -16.37 11.56 53.99
C ILE A 131 -15.56 12.68 53.32
N ALA A 132 -14.58 13.26 54.03
CA ALA A 132 -13.71 14.29 53.48
C ALA A 132 -12.88 13.78 52.28
N GLU A 133 -12.32 12.56 52.38
CA GLU A 133 -11.58 11.92 51.28
C GLU A 133 -12.49 11.70 50.07
N ALA A 134 -13.68 11.13 50.29
CA ALA A 134 -14.63 10.82 49.24
C ALA A 134 -15.09 12.09 48.51
N LEU A 135 -15.40 13.18 49.23
CA LEU A 135 -15.80 14.46 48.66
C LEU A 135 -14.66 15.11 47.84
N CYS A 136 -13.44 15.08 48.38
CA CYS A 136 -12.26 15.62 47.71
C CYS A 136 -11.99 14.90 46.38
N LEU A 137 -11.91 13.56 46.42
CA LEU A 137 -11.68 12.74 45.22
C LEU A 137 -12.84 12.86 44.21
N THR A 138 -14.09 12.91 44.69
CA THR A 138 -15.26 13.08 43.81
C THR A 138 -15.15 14.39 43.02
N TYR A 139 -14.79 15.49 43.68
CA TYR A 139 -14.57 16.77 43.01
C TYR A 139 -13.45 16.68 41.96
N ILE A 140 -12.30 16.10 42.32
CA ILE A 140 -11.14 16.00 41.41
C ILE A 140 -11.48 15.13 40.20
N VAL A 141 -12.08 13.95 40.41
CA VAL A 141 -12.40 12.99 39.35
C VAL A 141 -13.49 13.51 38.42
N ILE A 142 -14.54 14.17 38.95
CA ILE A 142 -15.58 14.77 38.08
C ILE A 142 -14.98 15.87 37.20
N ARG A 143 -14.15 16.74 37.77
CA ARG A 143 -13.67 17.94 37.06
C ARG A 143 -12.49 17.67 36.11
N TYR A 144 -11.60 16.74 36.46
CA TYR A 144 -10.36 16.49 35.70
C TYR A 144 -10.29 15.09 35.09
N GLY A 145 -10.99 14.11 35.68
CA GLY A 145 -11.01 12.72 35.21
C GLY A 145 -12.09 12.46 34.16
N ARG A 146 -13.35 12.82 34.43
CA ARG A 146 -14.53 12.34 33.69
C ARG A 146 -14.49 12.53 32.18
N HIS A 147 -13.95 13.66 31.71
CA HIS A 147 -13.87 13.94 30.27
C HIS A 147 -12.66 13.25 29.62
N LYS A 148 -11.54 13.12 30.33
CA LYS A 148 -10.32 12.50 29.78
C LYS A 148 -10.35 10.98 29.87
N TYR A 149 -10.98 10.44 30.91
CA TYR A 149 -10.95 9.04 31.28
C TYR A 149 -12.35 8.58 31.72
N PRO A 150 -13.31 8.42 30.79
CA PRO A 150 -14.72 8.27 31.12
C PRO A 150 -15.02 6.97 31.86
N SER A 151 -14.48 5.84 31.42
CA SER A 151 -14.79 4.52 32.00
C SER A 151 -14.11 4.37 33.36
N ALA A 152 -12.86 4.80 33.45
CA ALA A 152 -12.12 4.78 34.71
C ALA A 152 -12.77 5.68 35.77
N SER A 153 -13.18 6.90 35.37
CA SER A 153 -13.85 7.84 36.27
C SER A 153 -15.20 7.32 36.74
N LEU A 154 -15.96 6.60 35.92
CA LEU A 154 -17.23 5.99 36.32
C LEU A 154 -17.02 4.96 37.45
N VAL A 155 -16.14 3.99 37.24
CA VAL A 155 -15.84 2.94 38.24
C VAL A 155 -15.35 3.55 39.54
N TYR A 156 -14.49 4.56 39.43
CA TYR A 156 -13.93 5.24 40.58
C TYR A 156 -14.98 6.09 41.34
N LEU A 157 -15.88 6.77 40.63
CA LEU A 157 -16.99 7.51 41.25
C LEU A 157 -18.01 6.59 41.93
N ILE A 158 -18.29 5.41 41.37
CA ILE A 158 -19.15 4.40 42.03
C ILE A 158 -18.58 4.02 43.40
N ALA A 159 -17.26 3.78 43.48
CA ALA A 159 -16.59 3.48 44.75
C ALA A 159 -16.70 4.63 45.75
N LEU A 160 -16.51 5.87 45.30
CA LEU A 160 -16.57 7.06 46.14
C LEU A 160 -17.99 7.32 46.68
N VAL A 161 -19.02 7.18 45.83
CA VAL A 161 -20.43 7.34 46.23
C VAL A 161 -20.83 6.26 47.23
N MET A 162 -20.41 5.01 47.01
CA MET A 162 -20.64 3.92 47.96
C MET A 162 -20.00 4.24 49.31
N CYS A 163 -18.72 4.62 49.35
CA CYS A 163 -18.05 5.04 50.59
C CYS A 163 -18.78 6.19 51.28
N LEU A 164 -19.09 7.27 50.54
CA LEU A 164 -19.77 8.44 51.07
C LEU A 164 -21.12 8.09 51.70
N GLY A 165 -21.93 7.28 51.02
CA GLY A 165 -23.25 6.85 51.49
C GLY A 165 -23.17 6.02 52.78
N ILE A 166 -22.28 5.03 52.83
CA ILE A 166 -22.14 4.16 54.00
C ILE A 166 -21.57 4.90 55.21
N PHE A 167 -20.52 5.71 55.05
CA PHE A 167 -19.95 6.44 56.18
C PHE A 167 -20.90 7.53 56.69
N SER A 168 -21.63 8.21 55.80
CA SER A 168 -22.67 9.17 56.21
C SER A 168 -23.82 8.48 56.96
N ALA A 169 -24.28 7.33 56.47
CA ALA A 169 -25.32 6.55 57.15
C ALA A 169 -24.84 6.08 58.54
N ARG A 170 -23.58 5.62 58.65
CA ARG A 170 -22.96 5.24 59.93
C ARG A 170 -22.93 6.43 60.89
N THR A 171 -22.54 7.62 60.42
CA THR A 171 -22.49 8.82 61.27
C THR A 171 -23.87 9.25 61.78
N ILE A 172 -24.93 9.13 60.98
CA ILE A 172 -26.28 9.56 61.35
C ILE A 172 -26.94 8.56 62.32
N TRP A 173 -26.74 7.26 62.12
CA TRP A 173 -27.39 6.20 62.91
C TRP A 173 -26.58 5.74 64.12
N ILE A 174 -25.45 6.37 64.41
CA ILE A 174 -24.63 6.04 65.58
C ILE A 174 -25.32 6.48 66.88
N GLY A 175 -25.98 5.52 67.54
CA GLY A 175 -26.53 5.68 68.90
C GLY A 175 -25.45 5.67 69.99
N ASP A 176 -25.86 5.55 71.25
CA ASP A 176 -24.91 5.33 72.35
C ASP A 176 -24.39 3.88 72.29
N ILE A 177 -23.09 3.72 72.08
CA ILE A 177 -22.45 2.41 71.86
C ILE A 177 -21.74 1.95 73.13
N ASP A 178 -22.15 0.78 73.64
CA ASP A 178 -21.45 0.09 74.72
C ASP A 178 -20.28 -0.74 74.18
N ARG A 179 -19.14 -0.72 74.88
CA ARG A 179 -17.85 -1.29 74.42
C ARG A 179 -17.93 -2.80 74.06
N PHE A 180 -18.87 -3.54 74.65
CA PHE A 180 -19.09 -4.97 74.41
C PHE A 180 -20.00 -5.28 73.20
N SER A 181 -20.80 -4.32 72.72
CA SER A 181 -21.77 -4.52 71.63
C SER A 181 -21.21 -4.20 70.23
N LEU A 182 -20.05 -3.53 70.18
CA LEU A 182 -19.51 -2.92 68.95
C LEU A 182 -19.11 -3.94 67.87
N ILE A 183 -18.64 -5.13 68.26
CA ILE A 183 -18.18 -6.18 67.33
C ILE A 183 -19.35 -7.06 66.85
N ARG A 184 -20.46 -7.11 67.58
CA ARG A 184 -21.60 -7.98 67.28
C ARG A 184 -22.65 -7.31 66.38
N ASN A 185 -22.51 -6.01 66.13
CA ASN A 185 -23.54 -5.22 65.46
C ASN A 185 -23.31 -5.15 63.94
N ASP A 186 -24.36 -5.40 63.18
CA ASP A 186 -24.31 -5.63 61.72
C ASP A 186 -23.75 -4.43 60.94
N TRP A 187 -23.97 -3.22 61.45
CA TRP A 187 -23.45 -1.99 60.84
C TRP A 187 -21.92 -1.88 60.88
N PHE A 188 -21.27 -2.42 61.92
CA PHE A 188 -19.81 -2.40 62.02
C PHE A 188 -19.17 -3.33 60.98
N SER A 189 -19.70 -4.55 60.84
CA SER A 189 -19.25 -5.51 59.83
C SER A 189 -19.45 -5.00 58.40
N MET A 190 -20.54 -4.28 58.11
CA MET A 190 -20.72 -3.68 56.78
C MET A 190 -19.62 -2.66 56.44
N THR A 191 -19.27 -1.79 57.38
CA THR A 191 -18.19 -0.81 57.14
C THR A 191 -16.81 -1.44 56.96
N LEU A 192 -16.54 -2.54 57.67
CA LEU A 192 -15.29 -3.29 57.51
C LEU A 192 -15.24 -4.03 56.16
N LEU A 193 -16.36 -4.59 55.70
CA LEU A 193 -16.46 -5.21 54.37
C LEU A 193 -16.21 -4.20 53.24
N ILE A 194 -16.82 -3.02 53.34
CA ILE A 194 -16.70 -1.98 52.32
C ILE A 194 -15.29 -1.40 52.28
N ASN A 195 -14.75 -0.99 53.42
CA ASN A 195 -13.43 -0.37 53.48
C ASN A 195 -12.28 -1.37 53.29
N GLY A 196 -12.49 -2.61 53.73
CA GLY A 196 -11.47 -3.66 53.72
C GLY A 196 -11.49 -4.58 52.50
N VAL A 197 -12.57 -4.59 51.71
CA VAL A 197 -12.69 -5.48 50.54
C VAL A 197 -13.15 -4.70 49.30
N LEU A 198 -14.35 -4.12 49.34
CA LEU A 198 -14.98 -3.57 48.12
C LEU A 198 -14.29 -2.30 47.60
N ALA A 199 -14.03 -1.32 48.47
CA ALA A 199 -13.42 -0.06 48.06
C ALA A 199 -11.99 -0.25 47.52
N PRO A 200 -11.08 -1.01 48.19
CA PRO A 200 -9.76 -1.29 47.64
C PRO A 200 -9.80 -2.00 46.29
N MET A 201 -10.75 -2.93 46.09
CA MET A 201 -10.94 -3.61 44.80
C MET A 201 -11.37 -2.64 43.69
N LEU A 202 -12.39 -1.82 43.94
CA LEU A 202 -12.87 -0.85 42.96
C LEU A 202 -11.83 0.24 42.67
N TYR A 203 -11.09 0.68 43.68
CA TYR A 203 -10.01 1.65 43.52
C TYR A 203 -8.84 1.10 42.70
N ALA A 204 -8.43 -0.15 42.93
CA ALA A 204 -7.39 -0.80 42.14
C ALA A 204 -7.85 -1.03 40.68
N ALA A 205 -9.09 -1.47 40.48
CA ALA A 205 -9.69 -1.61 39.14
C ALA A 205 -9.80 -0.27 38.41
N GLY A 206 -10.25 0.78 39.11
CA GLY A 206 -10.34 2.14 38.59
C GLY A 206 -8.98 2.68 38.18
N LEU A 207 -7.93 2.48 38.99
CA LEU A 207 -6.56 2.86 38.64
C LEU A 207 -6.06 2.11 37.39
N ALA A 208 -6.31 0.81 37.29
CA ALA A 208 -5.92 0.03 36.12
C ALA A 208 -6.60 0.55 34.85
N LEU A 209 -7.90 0.88 34.92
CA LEU A 209 -8.63 1.51 33.81
C LEU A 209 -8.08 2.90 33.47
N PHE A 210 -7.76 3.72 34.48
CA PHE A 210 -7.14 5.03 34.27
C PHE A 210 -5.81 4.90 33.49
N CYS A 211 -5.00 3.90 33.83
CA CYS A 211 -3.75 3.62 33.11
C CYS A 211 -4.01 3.17 31.67
N ASN A 212 -5.00 2.30 31.47
CA ASN A 212 -5.35 1.80 30.14
C ASN A 212 -5.83 2.91 29.21
N GLU A 213 -6.81 3.71 29.63
CA GLU A 213 -7.34 4.83 28.83
C GLU A 213 -6.25 5.89 28.57
N ARG A 214 -5.35 6.14 29.52
CA ARG A 214 -4.20 7.05 29.31
C ARG A 214 -3.21 6.52 28.27
N ARG A 215 -2.95 5.21 28.27
CA ARG A 215 -2.10 4.57 27.28
C ARG A 215 -2.73 4.65 25.89
N GLU A 216 -4.02 4.38 25.79
CA GLU A 216 -4.79 4.48 24.55
C GLU A 216 -4.77 5.90 23.98
N LEU A 217 -5.02 6.92 24.81
CA LEU A 217 -4.94 8.32 24.40
C LEU A 217 -3.54 8.70 23.89
N ASN A 218 -2.48 8.27 24.58
CA ASN A 218 -1.11 8.54 24.12
C ASN A 218 -0.80 7.87 22.78
N LEU A 219 -1.27 6.63 22.57
CA LEU A 219 -1.09 5.92 21.29
C LEU A 219 -1.84 6.61 20.16
N ASN A 220 -3.08 7.03 20.39
CA ASN A 220 -3.89 7.75 19.40
C ASN A 220 -3.27 9.11 19.04
N GLN A 221 -2.67 9.81 20.01
CA GLN A 221 -1.96 11.07 19.73
C GLN A 221 -0.68 10.85 18.93
N LEU A 222 0.11 9.81 19.25
CA LEU A 222 1.33 9.49 18.52
C LEU A 222 1.06 9.07 17.07
N THR A 223 0.04 8.23 16.86
CA THR A 223 -0.39 7.79 15.53
C THR A 223 -0.92 8.94 14.68
N ALA A 224 -1.81 9.78 15.24
CA ALA A 224 -2.32 10.96 14.54
C ALA A 224 -1.21 11.95 14.17
N LYS A 225 -0.22 12.15 15.06
CA LYS A 225 0.96 12.99 14.77
C LYS A 225 1.79 12.40 13.64
N ALA A 226 2.09 11.10 13.69
CA ALA A 226 2.86 10.42 12.64
C ALA A 226 2.16 10.51 11.28
N GLN A 227 0.84 10.30 11.24
CA GLN A 227 0.05 10.38 10.01
C GLN A 227 0.04 11.80 9.42
N LYS A 228 -0.10 12.82 10.27
CA LYS A 228 -0.03 14.22 9.82
C LYS A 228 1.36 14.59 9.30
N ASP A 229 2.41 14.11 9.95
CA ASP A 229 3.80 14.34 9.50
C ASP A 229 4.06 13.67 8.14
N LEU A 230 3.45 12.50 7.86
CA LEU A 230 3.50 11.84 6.55
C LEU A 230 2.74 12.62 5.47
N GLU A 231 1.51 13.05 5.75
CA GLU A 231 0.69 13.83 4.81
C GLU A 231 1.38 15.14 4.40
N ILE A 232 1.96 15.86 5.39
CA ILE A 232 2.70 17.10 5.13
C ILE A 232 3.92 16.85 4.23
N ARG A 233 4.66 15.74 4.45
CA ARG A 233 5.81 15.38 3.60
C ARG A 233 5.39 15.15 2.16
N GLY A 234 4.27 14.45 1.94
CA GLY A 234 3.74 14.16 0.60
C GLY A 234 3.32 15.40 -0.16
N LEU A 235 2.50 16.23 0.49
CA LEU A 235 2.02 17.49 -0.08
C LEU A 235 3.18 18.45 -0.40
N PHE A 236 4.18 18.53 0.50
CA PHE A 236 5.37 19.33 0.29
C PHE A 236 6.13 18.90 -0.97
N LEU A 237 6.36 17.60 -1.14
CA LEU A 237 7.13 17.08 -2.27
C LEU A 237 6.39 17.30 -3.60
N SER A 238 5.09 17.01 -3.64
CA SER A 238 4.26 17.26 -4.84
C SER A 238 4.23 18.74 -5.22
N THR A 239 4.02 19.63 -4.26
CA THR A 239 3.97 21.09 -4.50
C THR A 239 5.32 21.61 -4.99
N VAL A 240 6.42 21.22 -4.32
CA VAL A 240 7.77 21.65 -4.70
C VAL A 240 8.12 21.19 -6.11
N SER A 241 7.74 19.98 -6.52
CA SER A 241 7.97 19.53 -7.89
C SER A 241 7.25 20.39 -8.91
N HIS A 242 5.96 20.71 -8.71
CA HIS A 242 5.21 21.55 -9.63
C HIS A 242 5.79 22.98 -9.73
N GLU A 243 6.22 23.53 -8.59
CA GLU A 243 6.84 24.85 -8.50
C GLU A 243 8.24 24.91 -9.12
N ILE A 244 9.00 23.80 -9.12
CA ILE A 244 10.30 23.75 -9.81
C ILE A 244 10.13 23.46 -11.31
N ARG A 245 9.18 22.62 -11.70
CA ARG A 245 8.95 22.22 -13.10
C ARG A 245 8.53 23.40 -13.98
N THR A 246 7.71 24.30 -13.45
CA THR A 246 7.19 25.48 -14.17
C THR A 246 8.30 26.43 -14.68
N PRO A 247 9.20 26.97 -13.83
CA PRO A 247 10.30 27.81 -14.30
C PRO A 247 11.31 27.05 -15.15
N LEU A 248 11.53 25.75 -14.86
CA LEU A 248 12.47 24.91 -15.61
C LEU A 248 12.02 24.70 -17.06
N ASN A 249 10.73 24.43 -17.28
CA ASN A 249 10.15 24.34 -18.62
C ASN A 249 10.23 25.69 -19.37
N GLY A 250 10.14 26.82 -18.64
CA GLY A 250 10.36 28.14 -19.21
C GLY A 250 11.81 28.36 -19.68
N ILE A 251 12.80 27.89 -18.91
CA ILE A 251 14.22 27.93 -19.30
C ILE A 251 14.48 27.02 -20.50
N LEU A 252 13.94 25.79 -20.48
CA LEU A 252 14.07 24.83 -21.57
C LEU A 252 13.49 25.39 -22.88
N GLY A 253 12.25 25.89 -22.84
CA GLY A 253 11.60 26.52 -24.00
C GLY A 253 12.37 27.73 -24.53
N SER A 254 12.89 28.58 -23.65
CA SER A 254 13.72 29.73 -24.03
C SER A 254 15.03 29.29 -24.70
N ALA A 255 15.69 28.26 -24.17
CA ALA A 255 16.91 27.72 -24.74
C ALA A 255 16.67 27.05 -26.10
N GLN A 256 15.56 26.31 -26.26
CA GLN A 256 15.17 25.71 -27.53
C GLN A 256 14.87 26.78 -28.59
N LEU A 257 14.17 27.86 -28.21
CA LEU A 257 13.89 28.99 -29.11
C LEU A 257 15.17 29.67 -29.57
N ILE A 258 16.11 29.94 -28.65
CA ILE A 258 17.42 30.54 -29.00
C ILE A 258 18.21 29.58 -29.90
N MET A 259 18.18 28.27 -29.63
CA MET A 259 18.86 27.26 -30.45
C MET A 259 18.31 27.20 -31.87
N ASN A 260 16.99 27.30 -32.03
CA ASN A 260 16.31 27.24 -33.32
C ASN A 260 16.40 28.57 -34.11
N GLN A 261 16.52 29.71 -33.43
CA GLN A 261 16.55 31.04 -34.06
C GLN A 261 17.98 31.60 -34.28
N SER A 262 18.99 31.03 -33.63
CA SER A 262 20.36 31.57 -33.69
C SER A 262 21.15 31.07 -34.91
N ASN A 263 21.49 32.00 -35.80
CA ASN A 263 22.43 31.76 -36.91
C ASN A 263 23.91 31.75 -36.47
N ASN A 264 24.22 32.09 -35.22
CA ASN A 264 25.58 32.10 -34.70
C ASN A 264 25.98 30.70 -34.20
N PRO A 265 26.98 30.03 -34.83
CA PRO A 265 27.40 28.68 -34.44
C PRO A 265 27.98 28.60 -33.03
N LYS A 266 28.39 29.73 -32.43
CA LYS A 266 28.88 29.76 -31.04
C LYS A 266 27.77 29.60 -30.00
N ASN A 267 26.52 29.88 -30.33
CA ASN A 267 25.42 29.83 -29.37
C ASN A 267 24.85 28.41 -29.18
N LYS A 268 24.96 27.54 -30.20
CA LYS A 268 24.43 26.17 -30.17
C LYS A 268 24.97 25.33 -29.00
N PRO A 269 26.30 25.28 -28.75
CA PRO A 269 26.85 24.51 -27.63
C PRO A 269 26.34 24.99 -26.26
N TYR A 270 26.12 26.30 -26.10
CA TYR A 270 25.57 26.85 -24.85
C TYR A 270 24.09 26.50 -24.67
N CYS A 271 23.30 26.52 -25.75
CA CYS A 271 21.89 26.12 -25.69
C CYS A 271 21.75 24.62 -25.40
N GLU A 272 22.54 23.78 -26.06
CA GLU A 272 22.62 22.33 -25.79
C GLU A 272 23.01 22.07 -24.32
N ALA A 273 23.99 22.80 -23.79
CA ALA A 273 24.36 22.69 -22.39
C ALA A 273 23.22 23.07 -21.43
N ILE A 274 22.46 24.13 -21.72
CA ILE A 274 21.30 24.54 -20.92
C ILE A 274 20.18 23.50 -20.98
N ILE A 275 19.85 23.00 -22.18
CA ILE A 275 18.81 21.98 -22.38
C ILE A 275 19.18 20.71 -21.63
N ASN A 276 20.39 20.18 -21.84
CA ASN A 276 20.87 18.97 -21.16
C ASN A 276 20.88 19.11 -19.63
N SER A 277 21.21 20.31 -19.13
CA SER A 277 21.19 20.60 -17.68
C SER A 277 19.77 20.64 -17.13
N ALA A 278 18.83 21.23 -17.87
CA ALA A 278 17.43 21.30 -17.46
C ALA A 278 16.74 19.93 -17.51
N GLU A 279 17.00 19.12 -18.54
CA GLU A 279 16.52 17.73 -18.62
C GLU A 279 17.10 16.87 -17.50
N SER A 280 18.40 17.02 -17.19
CA SER A 280 19.03 16.35 -16.06
C SER A 280 18.39 16.72 -14.73
N LEU A 281 18.02 18.00 -14.55
CA LEU A 281 17.34 18.47 -13.35
C LEU A 281 15.91 17.92 -13.23
N ASN A 282 15.15 17.86 -14.33
CA ASN A 282 13.84 17.22 -14.37
C ASN A 282 13.94 15.75 -13.95
N LEU A 283 14.90 15.01 -14.51
CA LEU A 283 15.13 13.62 -14.14
C LEU A 283 15.46 13.45 -12.66
N LEU A 284 16.21 14.39 -12.05
CA LEU A 284 16.50 14.38 -10.62
C LEU A 284 15.25 14.63 -9.78
N ILE A 285 14.43 15.60 -10.16
CA ILE A 285 13.18 15.93 -9.45
C ILE A 285 12.23 14.75 -9.50
N ASP A 286 12.06 14.13 -10.67
CA ASP A 286 11.21 12.96 -10.84
C ASP A 286 11.72 11.80 -9.97
N LYS A 287 13.03 11.57 -9.90
CA LYS A 287 13.64 10.56 -9.00
C LYS A 287 13.41 10.87 -7.51
N VAL A 288 13.50 12.13 -7.09
CA VAL A 288 13.24 12.52 -5.70
C VAL A 288 11.76 12.32 -5.34
N LEU A 289 10.86 12.73 -6.23
CA LEU A 289 9.43 12.49 -6.07
C LEU A 289 9.09 11.01 -5.98
N GLU A 290 9.66 10.22 -6.88
CA GLU A 290 9.45 8.79 -6.94
C GLU A 290 9.91 8.13 -5.64
N TYR A 291 11.14 8.42 -5.19
CA TYR A 291 11.65 7.95 -3.91
C TYR A 291 10.73 8.31 -2.74
N ALA A 292 10.19 9.54 -2.75
CA ALA A 292 9.27 10.01 -1.72
C ALA A 292 7.86 9.39 -1.79
N SER A 293 7.37 9.08 -2.99
CA SER A 293 6.06 8.49 -3.22
C SER A 293 6.00 7.02 -2.81
N LEU A 294 7.12 6.30 -2.93
CA LEU A 294 7.25 4.91 -2.49
C LEU A 294 7.07 4.75 -0.98
N ASP A 295 7.39 5.77 -0.17
CA ASP A 295 7.18 5.75 1.28
C ASP A 295 5.70 5.97 1.68
N GLN A 296 4.80 6.35 0.75
CA GLN A 296 3.48 6.89 1.07
C GLN A 296 2.28 6.06 0.62
N SER A 297 2.48 4.88 0.03
CA SER A 297 1.35 4.09 -0.44
C SER A 297 1.55 2.58 -0.35
N ASP A 298 0.56 1.90 0.22
CA ASP A 298 0.13 0.57 -0.21
C ASP A 298 -0.43 0.70 -1.65
N GLU A 299 0.36 1.17 -2.60
CA GLU A 299 -0.03 1.26 -4.00
C GLU A 299 -0.20 -0.16 -4.53
N ALA A 300 -1.42 -0.50 -4.95
CA ALA A 300 -1.69 -1.78 -5.58
C ALA A 300 -0.80 -1.96 -6.84
N LEU A 301 -0.13 -3.10 -6.95
CA LEU A 301 0.67 -3.45 -8.12
C LEU A 301 -0.23 -3.56 -9.35
N PHE A 302 0.18 -2.94 -10.46
CA PHE A 302 -0.55 -3.03 -11.72
C PHE A 302 -0.05 -4.22 -12.53
N GLU A 303 -0.60 -5.40 -12.24
CA GLU A 303 -0.13 -6.65 -12.84
C GLU A 303 -0.87 -6.99 -14.14
N GLU A 304 -0.12 -7.37 -15.18
CA GLU A 304 -0.64 -7.87 -16.45
C GLU A 304 0.17 -9.06 -16.99
N ASP A 305 -0.37 -9.75 -18.01
CA ASP A 305 0.29 -10.88 -18.65
C ASP A 305 1.36 -10.37 -19.61
N VAL A 306 2.60 -10.82 -19.43
CA VAL A 306 3.78 -10.31 -20.15
C VAL A 306 4.54 -11.48 -20.74
N GLU A 307 4.73 -11.46 -22.06
CA GLU A 307 5.70 -12.34 -22.72
C GLU A 307 7.12 -11.83 -22.43
N LEU A 308 7.73 -12.39 -21.37
CA LEU A 308 8.93 -11.83 -20.75
C LEU A 308 10.10 -11.73 -21.73
N ARG A 309 10.27 -12.73 -22.60
CA ARG A 309 11.34 -12.74 -23.60
C ARG A 309 11.22 -11.57 -24.58
N THR A 310 10.05 -11.41 -25.19
CA THR A 310 9.76 -10.31 -26.14
C THR A 310 9.87 -8.95 -25.46
N TRP A 311 9.36 -8.84 -24.23
CA TRP A 311 9.38 -7.61 -23.47
C TRP A 311 10.80 -7.16 -23.08
N ILE A 312 11.66 -8.07 -22.59
CA ILE A 312 13.06 -7.74 -22.27
C ILE A 312 13.88 -7.49 -23.53
N ASN A 313 13.65 -8.22 -24.62
CA ASN A 313 14.29 -7.93 -25.91
C ASN A 313 14.04 -6.47 -26.34
N ASN A 314 12.78 -6.03 -26.28
CA ASN A 314 12.41 -4.64 -26.57
C ASN A 314 13.07 -3.63 -25.63
N LEU A 315 13.22 -3.97 -24.34
CA LEU A 315 13.93 -3.14 -23.36
C LEU A 315 15.41 -3.00 -23.72
N CYS A 316 16.06 -4.10 -24.09
CA CYS A 316 17.46 -4.09 -24.51
C CYS A 316 17.68 -3.26 -25.78
N LEU A 317 16.80 -3.39 -26.78
CA LEU A 317 16.81 -2.57 -28.00
C LEU A 317 16.82 -1.07 -27.71
N LEU A 318 16.09 -0.61 -26.67
CA LEU A 318 16.08 0.79 -26.25
C LEU A 318 17.41 1.25 -25.61
N LEU A 319 18.17 0.33 -25.01
CA LEU A 319 19.40 0.65 -24.28
C LEU A 319 20.67 0.41 -25.11
N SER A 320 20.60 -0.36 -26.19
CA SER A 320 21.73 -0.64 -27.10
C SER A 320 22.44 0.62 -27.61
N PRO A 321 21.77 1.72 -28.02
CA PRO A 321 22.46 2.91 -28.51
C PRO A 321 23.41 3.55 -27.49
N LEU A 322 23.07 3.47 -26.19
CA LEU A 322 23.92 3.98 -25.10
C LEU A 322 25.20 3.17 -24.96
N ALA A 323 25.13 1.84 -25.16
CA ALA A 323 26.28 0.96 -25.13
C ALA A 323 27.16 1.14 -26.37
N GLU A 324 26.55 1.25 -27.56
CA GLU A 324 27.23 1.49 -28.83
C GLU A 324 28.01 2.80 -28.84
N GLN A 325 27.40 3.90 -28.35
CA GLN A 325 28.06 5.20 -28.25
C GLN A 325 29.33 5.14 -27.39
N LYS A 326 29.35 4.27 -26.38
CA LYS A 326 30.51 4.03 -25.51
C LYS A 326 31.46 2.95 -26.01
N GLY A 327 31.09 2.19 -27.04
CA GLY A 327 31.85 1.03 -27.51
C GLY A 327 31.90 -0.14 -26.50
N VAL A 328 30.85 -0.29 -25.69
CA VAL A 328 30.68 -1.41 -24.74
C VAL A 328 29.81 -2.48 -25.40
N LYS A 329 30.22 -3.75 -25.29
CA LYS A 329 29.45 -4.88 -25.81
C LYS A 329 28.26 -5.14 -24.89
N PHE A 330 27.04 -5.18 -25.43
CA PHE A 330 25.82 -5.43 -24.66
C PHE A 330 25.16 -6.73 -25.11
N GLU A 331 24.97 -7.68 -24.19
CA GLU A 331 24.39 -9.00 -24.47
C GLU A 331 23.17 -9.29 -23.59
N LEU A 332 22.26 -10.10 -24.11
CA LEU A 332 21.05 -10.57 -23.43
C LEU A 332 20.99 -12.10 -23.48
N ASN A 333 20.95 -12.71 -22.29
CA ASN A 333 20.93 -14.15 -22.13
C ASN A 333 19.66 -14.61 -21.39
N PHE A 334 18.99 -15.62 -21.94
CA PHE A 334 17.82 -16.23 -21.32
C PHE A 334 18.02 -17.71 -21.10
N ASN A 335 17.83 -18.13 -19.86
CA ASN A 335 17.73 -19.53 -19.48
C ASN A 335 16.31 -19.81 -18.94
N LEU A 336 15.34 -19.74 -19.85
CA LEU A 336 13.91 -19.88 -19.61
C LEU A 336 13.29 -20.90 -20.59
N PRO A 337 12.17 -21.56 -20.23
CA PRO A 337 11.38 -22.38 -21.15
C PRO A 337 10.88 -21.57 -22.36
N ARG A 338 10.56 -22.25 -23.47
CA ARG A 338 10.26 -21.64 -24.79
C ARG A 338 9.08 -20.66 -24.78
N GLN A 339 8.08 -20.87 -23.93
CA GLN A 339 6.93 -19.98 -23.76
C GLN A 339 6.89 -19.55 -22.29
N ALA A 340 7.23 -18.29 -22.03
CA ALA A 340 7.42 -17.76 -20.69
C ALA A 340 6.59 -16.48 -20.53
N CYS A 341 5.27 -16.67 -20.42
CA CYS A 341 4.35 -15.61 -20.07
C CYS A 341 4.23 -15.54 -18.55
N TYR A 342 4.32 -14.32 -17.99
CA TYR A 342 4.21 -14.11 -16.55
C TYR A 342 3.26 -12.98 -16.24
N TYR A 343 2.52 -13.11 -15.16
CA TYR A 343 1.66 -12.06 -14.64
C TYR A 343 2.45 -11.18 -13.67
N CYS A 344 2.75 -9.94 -14.06
CA CYS A 344 3.58 -9.05 -13.25
C CYS A 344 3.38 -7.56 -13.57
N ASP A 345 3.84 -6.68 -12.66
CA ASP A 345 3.93 -5.23 -12.92
C ASP A 345 5.17 -4.93 -13.76
N HIS A 346 5.00 -4.98 -15.08
CA HIS A 346 6.08 -4.74 -16.01
C HIS A 346 6.63 -3.31 -15.94
N GLN A 347 5.88 -2.32 -15.45
CA GLN A 347 6.36 -0.93 -15.41
C GLN A 347 7.42 -0.77 -14.32
N LYS A 348 7.16 -1.29 -13.13
CA LYS A 348 8.13 -1.26 -12.03
C LYS A 348 9.37 -2.11 -12.32
N ILE A 349 9.20 -3.28 -12.94
CA ILE A 349 10.35 -4.12 -13.37
C ILE A 349 11.17 -3.41 -14.46
N ARG A 350 10.52 -2.75 -15.44
CA ARG A 350 11.20 -1.94 -16.47
C ARG A 350 12.12 -0.92 -15.83
N GLN A 351 11.62 -0.21 -14.84
CA GLN A 351 12.34 0.86 -14.16
C GLN A 351 13.56 0.35 -13.40
N VAL A 352 13.42 -0.77 -12.67
CA VAL A 352 14.54 -1.45 -12.02
C VAL A 352 15.62 -1.82 -13.07
N LEU A 353 15.23 -2.46 -14.17
CA LEU A 353 16.17 -2.91 -15.20
C LEU A 353 16.85 -1.74 -15.93
N ILE A 354 16.13 -0.70 -16.32
CA ILE A 354 16.70 0.50 -16.96
C ILE A 354 17.76 1.15 -16.05
N ASN A 355 17.49 1.22 -14.76
CA ASN A 355 18.40 1.83 -13.80
C ASN A 355 19.66 0.97 -13.61
N LEU A 356 19.52 -0.34 -13.44
CA LEU A 356 20.65 -1.26 -13.28
C LEU A 356 21.51 -1.33 -14.56
N VAL A 357 20.90 -1.55 -15.73
CA VAL A 357 21.61 -1.61 -17.02
C VAL A 357 22.21 -0.25 -17.38
N GLY A 358 21.48 0.83 -17.13
CA GLY A 358 21.99 2.19 -17.33
C GLY A 358 23.22 2.48 -16.47
N ASN A 359 23.24 2.04 -15.21
CA ASN A 359 24.42 2.15 -14.35
C ASN A 359 25.57 1.28 -14.86
N ALA A 360 25.32 0.03 -15.25
CA ALA A 360 26.34 -0.85 -15.82
C ALA A 360 27.02 -0.24 -17.06
N ILE A 361 26.25 0.26 -18.03
CA ILE A 361 26.78 0.94 -19.22
C ILE A 361 27.52 2.23 -18.84
N LYS A 362 27.01 2.98 -17.87
CA LYS A 362 27.62 4.23 -17.41
C LYS A 362 28.99 4.00 -16.74
N PHE A 363 29.13 2.97 -15.91
CA PHE A 363 30.35 2.72 -15.15
C PHE A 363 31.38 1.89 -15.91
N THR A 364 30.98 1.11 -16.90
CA THR A 364 31.88 0.40 -17.82
C THR A 364 32.34 1.33 -18.94
N ASP A 365 33.66 1.50 -19.08
CA ASP A 365 34.25 2.29 -20.18
C ASP A 365 34.67 1.43 -21.36
N ARG A 366 35.10 0.19 -21.10
CA ARG A 366 35.46 -0.82 -22.10
C ARG A 366 35.14 -2.20 -21.54
N GLY A 367 34.67 -3.10 -22.41
CA GLY A 367 34.32 -4.47 -22.02
C GLY A 367 32.88 -4.79 -22.35
N GLU A 368 32.19 -5.49 -21.46
CA GLU A 368 30.85 -6.00 -21.71
C GLU A 368 29.88 -5.79 -20.54
N VAL A 369 28.60 -5.69 -20.90
CA VAL A 369 27.45 -5.67 -20.00
C VAL A 369 26.49 -6.76 -20.46
N ILE A 370 26.04 -7.59 -19.53
CA ILE A 370 25.17 -8.74 -19.80
C ILE A 370 23.93 -8.62 -18.94
N LEU A 371 22.75 -8.63 -19.56
CA LEU A 371 21.50 -8.88 -18.87
C LEU A 371 21.17 -10.38 -18.96
N GLN A 372 21.11 -11.05 -17.82
CA GLN A 372 20.86 -12.48 -17.72
C GLN A 372 19.58 -12.75 -16.93
N VAL A 373 18.73 -13.64 -17.44
CA VAL A 373 17.50 -14.09 -16.78
C VAL A 373 17.49 -15.61 -16.67
N ASP A 374 17.51 -16.11 -15.44
CA ASP A 374 17.58 -17.54 -15.11
C ASP A 374 16.33 -18.02 -14.37
N LEU A 375 15.86 -19.22 -14.72
CA LEU A 375 14.87 -19.94 -13.91
C LEU A 375 15.57 -20.63 -12.73
N LEU A 376 15.34 -20.16 -11.50
CA LEU A 376 15.88 -20.78 -10.28
C LEU A 376 15.01 -21.95 -9.81
N ARG A 377 13.68 -21.78 -9.87
CA ARG A 377 12.72 -22.80 -9.44
C ARG A 377 11.52 -22.81 -10.36
N GLU A 378 11.23 -23.98 -10.88
CA GLU A 378 10.02 -24.28 -11.64
C GLU A 378 8.94 -24.82 -10.69
N GLY A 379 7.74 -24.26 -10.76
CA GLY A 379 6.57 -24.65 -10.01
C GLY A 379 5.35 -24.66 -10.94
N GLN A 380 4.29 -25.36 -10.58
CA GLN A 380 3.14 -25.52 -11.48
C GLN A 380 2.39 -24.21 -11.76
N GLU A 381 2.39 -23.27 -10.81
CA GLU A 381 1.64 -22.00 -10.93
C GLU A 381 2.55 -20.77 -10.86
N GLU A 382 3.77 -20.93 -10.34
CA GLU A 382 4.70 -19.83 -10.13
C GLU A 382 6.13 -20.29 -10.35
N HIS A 383 6.91 -19.43 -10.99
CA HIS A 383 8.34 -19.60 -11.19
C HIS A 383 9.11 -18.59 -10.35
N THR A 384 10.27 -19.00 -9.86
CA THR A 384 11.24 -18.07 -9.27
C THR A 384 12.30 -17.78 -10.33
N LEU A 385 12.35 -16.53 -10.78
CA LEU A 385 13.32 -16.05 -11.77
C LEU A 385 14.37 -15.17 -11.10
N ARG A 386 15.62 -15.31 -11.53
CA ARG A 386 16.70 -14.39 -11.20
C ARG A 386 16.98 -13.48 -12.38
N PHE A 387 16.96 -12.19 -12.13
CA PHE A 387 17.43 -11.17 -13.06
C PHE A 387 18.81 -10.72 -12.59
N SER A 388 19.80 -10.74 -13.47
CA SER A 388 21.19 -10.34 -13.18
C SER A 388 21.69 -9.37 -14.24
N VAL A 389 22.19 -8.22 -13.81
CA VAL A 389 22.95 -7.28 -14.66
C VAL A 389 24.42 -7.40 -14.27
N ILE A 390 25.22 -7.90 -15.19
CA ILE A 390 26.65 -8.17 -15.01
C ILE A 390 27.43 -7.17 -15.84
N ASP A 391 28.41 -6.51 -15.24
CA ASP A 391 29.29 -5.58 -15.94
C ASP A 391 30.76 -5.89 -15.66
N SER A 392 31.61 -5.65 -16.66
CA SER A 392 33.07 -5.77 -16.54
C SER A 392 33.74 -4.45 -16.13
N GLY A 393 33.03 -3.61 -15.37
CA GLY A 393 33.46 -2.27 -14.97
C GLY A 393 34.55 -2.29 -13.88
N PRO A 394 34.76 -1.13 -13.21
CA PRO A 394 35.83 -0.98 -12.22
C PRO A 394 35.62 -1.80 -10.94
N GLY A 395 34.43 -2.36 -10.73
CA GLY A 395 34.05 -3.00 -9.48
C GLY A 395 33.87 -2.00 -8.32
N ILE A 396 33.48 -2.51 -7.17
CA ILE A 396 33.09 -1.75 -5.97
C ILE A 396 33.82 -2.32 -4.76
N GLU A 397 34.29 -1.45 -3.86
CA GLU A 397 34.91 -1.87 -2.60
C GLU A 397 33.86 -2.46 -1.64
N GLN A 398 34.21 -3.56 -0.96
CA GLN A 398 33.29 -4.30 -0.09
C GLN A 398 32.69 -3.44 1.05
N GLU A 399 33.45 -2.48 1.57
CA GLU A 399 32.98 -1.56 2.61
C GLU A 399 31.92 -0.57 2.08
N GLU A 400 31.93 -0.24 0.78
CA GLU A 400 30.96 0.67 0.16
C GLU A 400 29.62 -0.04 -0.12
N ILE A 401 29.62 -1.35 -0.41
CA ILE A 401 28.43 -2.11 -0.84
C ILE A 401 27.27 -1.98 0.15
N GLN A 402 27.56 -2.02 1.46
CA GLN A 402 26.53 -1.98 2.51
C GLN A 402 25.69 -0.69 2.48
N TYR A 403 26.25 0.42 1.98
CA TYR A 403 25.61 1.74 2.01
C TYR A 403 25.11 2.19 0.64
N LEU A 404 25.34 1.42 -0.43
CA LEU A 404 24.98 1.84 -1.80
C LEU A 404 23.48 1.95 -2.06
N THR A 405 22.67 1.28 -1.26
CA THR A 405 21.20 1.39 -1.30
C THR A 405 20.67 2.52 -0.43
N GLU A 406 21.52 3.20 0.35
CA GLU A 406 21.12 4.39 1.10
C GLU A 406 20.99 5.61 0.16
N PRO A 407 19.99 6.47 0.39
CA PRO A 407 19.77 7.64 -0.46
C PRO A 407 20.94 8.61 -0.40
N TYR A 408 21.32 9.14 -1.57
CA TYR A 408 22.42 10.10 -1.76
C TYR A 408 23.83 9.55 -1.54
N VAL A 409 23.98 8.25 -1.27
CA VAL A 409 25.28 7.60 -1.17
C VAL A 409 25.81 7.25 -2.57
N GLN A 410 27.12 7.44 -2.78
CA GLN A 410 27.80 7.18 -4.04
C GLN A 410 29.14 6.51 -3.78
N SER A 411 29.44 5.46 -4.56
CA SER A 411 30.78 4.87 -4.62
C SER A 411 31.80 5.86 -5.13
N SER A 412 33.06 5.53 -4.92
CA SER A 412 34.20 6.27 -5.46
C SER A 412 34.12 6.43 -6.99
N ALA A 413 33.64 5.41 -7.71
CA ALA A 413 33.36 5.48 -9.16
C ALA A 413 32.14 6.38 -9.49
N GLY A 414 31.11 6.40 -8.64
CA GLY A 414 29.93 7.26 -8.73
C GLY A 414 30.25 8.75 -8.70
N LYS A 415 31.19 9.16 -7.83
CA LYS A 415 31.63 10.55 -7.66
C LYS A 415 32.38 11.07 -8.89
N LEU A 416 33.16 10.22 -9.56
CA LEU A 416 33.93 10.57 -10.76
C LEU A 416 33.05 10.69 -12.01
N LYS A 417 32.01 9.85 -12.14
CA LYS A 417 31.11 9.82 -13.32
C LYS A 417 29.77 10.53 -13.12
N GLY A 418 29.61 11.26 -12.01
CA GLY A 418 28.46 12.12 -11.71
C GLY A 418 27.14 11.35 -11.58
N GLY A 419 26.81 10.85 -10.39
CA GLY A 419 25.49 10.26 -10.07
C GLY A 419 24.66 11.16 -9.15
N SER A 420 23.38 10.83 -8.94
CA SER A 420 22.56 11.44 -7.89
C SER A 420 22.63 10.70 -6.55
N GLY A 421 23.09 9.44 -6.56
CA GLY A 421 23.02 8.53 -5.41
C GLY A 421 21.60 8.07 -5.07
N LEU A 422 20.59 8.40 -5.88
CA LEU A 422 19.20 7.98 -5.66
C LEU A 422 18.83 6.72 -6.45
N GLY A 423 19.56 6.40 -7.51
CA GLY A 423 19.22 5.29 -8.42
C GLY A 423 19.09 3.95 -7.68
N LEU A 424 20.15 3.49 -7.00
CA LEU A 424 20.11 2.20 -6.30
C LEU A 424 19.15 2.21 -5.10
N ALA A 425 18.97 3.36 -4.43
CA ALA A 425 17.99 3.51 -3.37
C ALA A 425 16.55 3.32 -3.87
N ILE A 426 16.19 3.92 -5.02
CA ILE A 426 14.88 3.72 -5.66
C ILE A 426 14.73 2.25 -6.11
N THR A 427 15.76 1.66 -6.73
CA THR A 427 15.73 0.25 -7.13
C THR A 427 15.50 -0.67 -5.93
N SER A 428 16.19 -0.47 -4.81
CA SER A 428 16.01 -1.26 -3.60
C SER A 428 14.58 -1.17 -3.06
N ARG A 429 14.01 0.04 -3.02
CA ARG A 429 12.62 0.27 -2.58
C ARG A 429 11.58 -0.34 -3.51
N LEU A 430 11.76 -0.21 -4.82
CA LEU A 430 10.88 -0.84 -5.81
C LEU A 430 10.91 -2.36 -5.67
N LEU A 431 12.09 -2.94 -5.46
CA LEU A 431 12.22 -4.38 -5.24
C LEU A 431 11.54 -4.81 -3.94
N GLU A 432 11.68 -4.05 -2.85
CA GLU A 432 10.94 -4.30 -1.59
C GLU A 432 9.42 -4.32 -1.82
N HIS A 433 8.87 -3.37 -2.59
CA HIS A 433 7.45 -3.34 -2.97
C HIS A 433 7.04 -4.52 -3.86
N LEU A 434 7.95 -5.01 -4.70
CA LEU A 434 7.76 -6.22 -5.51
C LEU A 434 8.02 -7.53 -4.72
N GLY A 435 8.25 -7.45 -3.41
CA GLY A 435 8.53 -8.62 -2.57
C GLY A 435 9.90 -9.27 -2.81
N SER A 436 10.86 -8.51 -3.34
CA SER A 436 12.20 -8.93 -3.74
C SER A 436 13.28 -8.08 -3.04
N GLN A 437 14.55 -8.46 -3.21
CA GLN A 437 15.70 -7.74 -2.64
C GLN A 437 16.82 -7.63 -3.67
N LEU A 438 17.53 -6.50 -3.64
CA LEU A 438 18.73 -6.29 -4.46
C LEU A 438 19.94 -6.99 -3.82
N ILE A 439 20.61 -7.81 -4.62
CA ILE A 439 21.84 -8.53 -4.27
C ILE A 439 22.98 -7.95 -5.11
N ILE A 440 24.06 -7.55 -4.46
CA ILE A 440 25.22 -6.94 -5.11
C ILE A 440 26.44 -7.80 -4.82
N ASP A 441 27.06 -8.33 -5.87
CA ASP A 441 28.36 -9.00 -5.81
C ASP A 441 29.36 -8.24 -6.67
N SER A 442 30.51 -7.86 -6.12
CA SER A 442 31.49 -7.06 -6.85
C SER A 442 32.90 -7.21 -6.30
N GLU A 443 33.87 -7.17 -7.22
CA GLU A 443 35.29 -7.16 -6.93
C GLU A 443 36.00 -6.07 -7.73
N VAL A 444 36.83 -5.27 -7.06
CA VAL A 444 37.58 -4.17 -7.66
C VAL A 444 38.44 -4.68 -8.82
N GLY A 445 38.27 -4.09 -9.99
CA GLY A 445 38.96 -4.41 -11.24
C GLY A 445 38.42 -5.62 -12.00
N LYS A 446 37.43 -6.34 -11.48
CA LYS A 446 36.77 -7.46 -12.19
C LYS A 446 35.34 -7.16 -12.63
N GLY A 447 34.67 -6.22 -11.97
CA GLY A 447 33.32 -5.79 -12.32
C GLY A 447 32.31 -5.98 -11.19
N SER A 448 31.02 -5.90 -11.54
CA SER A 448 29.91 -5.99 -10.60
C SER A 448 28.76 -6.83 -11.18
N THR A 449 28.03 -7.50 -10.30
CA THR A 449 26.80 -8.22 -10.61
C THR A 449 25.71 -7.72 -9.67
N PHE A 450 24.68 -7.12 -10.25
CA PHE A 450 23.47 -6.70 -9.54
C PHE A 450 22.35 -7.66 -9.89
N SER A 451 21.81 -8.36 -8.90
CA SER A 451 20.78 -9.38 -9.13
C SER A 451 19.62 -9.25 -8.16
N PHE A 452 18.47 -9.78 -8.56
CA PHE A 452 17.28 -9.87 -7.71
C PHE A 452 16.41 -11.05 -8.13
N ASP A 453 15.70 -11.62 -7.17
CA ASP A 453 14.87 -12.82 -7.38
C ASP A 453 13.40 -12.43 -7.32
N MET A 454 12.61 -12.83 -8.32
CA MET A 454 11.16 -12.59 -8.34
C MET A 454 10.40 -13.90 -8.42
N ARG A 455 9.36 -14.00 -7.60
CA ARG A 455 8.35 -15.06 -7.70
C ARG A 455 7.23 -14.53 -8.60
N LEU A 456 7.11 -15.10 -9.80
CA LEU A 456 6.17 -14.67 -10.82
C LEU A 456 5.15 -15.78 -11.08
N THR A 457 3.86 -15.43 -11.08
CA THR A 457 2.80 -16.34 -11.51
C THR A 457 2.88 -16.54 -13.02
N VAL A 458 2.71 -17.78 -13.48
CA VAL A 458 2.65 -18.09 -14.91
C VAL A 458 1.39 -17.44 -15.49
N GLY A 459 1.57 -16.57 -16.48
CA GLY A 459 0.50 -15.87 -17.20
C GLY A 459 -0.07 -16.73 -18.30
N GLU A 460 -1.28 -16.40 -18.76
CA GLU A 460 -1.87 -17.08 -19.93
C GLU A 460 -1.30 -16.52 -21.24
N LEU A 461 -1.01 -17.39 -22.20
CA LEU A 461 -0.98 -16.99 -23.61
C LEU A 461 -2.34 -16.37 -23.97
N SER A 462 -2.40 -15.04 -24.07
CA SER A 462 -3.59 -14.34 -24.52
C SER A 462 -3.91 -14.78 -25.96
N LEU A 463 -4.92 -15.64 -26.12
CA LEU A 463 -5.49 -16.01 -27.44
C LEU A 463 -6.08 -14.79 -28.16
N VAL A 464 -6.41 -13.73 -27.41
CA VAL A 464 -7.04 -12.51 -27.93
C VAL A 464 -6.06 -11.64 -28.74
N GLU A 465 -4.73 -11.89 -28.68
CA GLU A 465 -3.73 -11.23 -29.54
C GLU A 465 -2.86 -12.20 -30.36
N LYS A 466 -3.29 -13.45 -30.53
CA LYS A 466 -2.77 -14.35 -31.57
C LYS A 466 -3.90 -14.79 -32.49
N ARG A 467 -4.42 -13.86 -33.32
CA ARG A 467 -4.67 -14.28 -34.70
C ARG A 467 -3.30 -14.78 -35.19
N PRO A 468 -3.12 -16.04 -35.63
CA PRO A 468 -1.90 -16.33 -36.34
C PRO A 468 -1.83 -15.33 -37.48
N GLN A 469 -0.74 -14.60 -37.51
CA GLN A 469 -0.28 -13.94 -38.71
C GLN A 469 -0.13 -15.09 -39.71
N THR A 470 -1.14 -15.27 -40.55
CA THR A 470 -1.00 -16.10 -41.74
C THR A 470 0.26 -15.59 -42.43
N THR A 471 1.23 -16.49 -42.62
CA THR A 471 2.55 -16.27 -43.25
C THR A 471 2.48 -15.85 -44.72
N HIS A 472 1.35 -15.28 -45.15
CA HIS A 472 1.21 -14.50 -46.37
C HIS A 472 1.16 -13.03 -46.00
N TYR A 473 2.33 -12.41 -45.83
CA TYR A 473 2.42 -10.96 -45.81
C TYR A 473 2.08 -10.44 -47.20
N LEU A 474 1.25 -9.38 -47.27
CA LEU A 474 1.03 -8.66 -48.51
C LEU A 474 2.37 -8.05 -48.92
N THR A 475 2.88 -8.42 -50.09
CA THR A 475 4.09 -7.83 -50.65
C THR A 475 3.74 -6.98 -51.87
N GLY A 476 4.57 -5.99 -52.18
CA GLY A 476 4.47 -5.26 -53.46
C GLY A 476 3.43 -4.14 -53.57
N LEU A 477 2.76 -3.74 -52.48
CA LEU A 477 1.85 -2.57 -52.48
C LEU A 477 2.55 -1.27 -52.87
N ASP A 478 1.86 -0.40 -53.61
CA ASP A 478 2.24 0.99 -53.85
C ASP A 478 1.72 1.88 -52.69
N VAL A 479 2.63 2.33 -51.82
CA VAL A 479 2.32 3.08 -50.60
C VAL A 479 2.72 4.55 -50.74
N LEU A 480 1.82 5.46 -50.35
CA LEU A 480 2.19 6.87 -50.12
C LEU A 480 2.47 7.09 -48.64
N LEU A 481 3.70 7.45 -48.30
CA LEU A 481 4.11 7.85 -46.96
C LEU A 481 4.15 9.38 -46.87
N VAL A 482 3.38 9.97 -45.95
CA VAL A 482 3.36 11.41 -45.69
C VAL A 482 3.89 11.66 -44.29
N GLU A 483 5.14 12.14 -44.18
CA GLU A 483 5.88 12.31 -42.93
C GLU A 483 6.94 13.40 -43.10
N ASP A 484 7.09 14.31 -42.13
CA ASP A 484 8.04 15.44 -42.19
C ASP A 484 9.40 15.14 -41.55
N LEU A 485 9.47 14.21 -40.59
CA LEU A 485 10.71 13.87 -39.88
C LEU A 485 11.53 12.79 -40.60
N ASP A 486 12.73 13.15 -41.04
CA ASP A 486 13.69 12.27 -41.75
C ASP A 486 13.92 10.90 -41.08
N LEU A 487 13.95 10.85 -39.75
CA LEU A 487 14.17 9.60 -39.00
C LEU A 487 12.96 8.66 -39.13
N ASN A 488 11.75 9.19 -39.00
CA ASN A 488 10.51 8.40 -39.13
C ASN A 488 10.34 7.91 -40.58
N GLN A 489 10.68 8.76 -41.56
CA GLN A 489 10.68 8.38 -42.97
C GLN A 489 11.58 7.18 -43.23
N LYS A 490 12.83 7.23 -42.76
CA LYS A 490 13.81 6.15 -42.97
C LYS A 490 13.34 4.83 -42.37
N ILE A 491 12.87 4.84 -41.12
CA ILE A 491 12.39 3.63 -40.44
C ILE A 491 11.17 3.04 -41.14
N ALA A 492 10.19 3.88 -41.50
CA ALA A 492 8.99 3.42 -42.19
C ALA A 492 9.31 2.85 -43.58
N ILE A 493 10.21 3.49 -44.34
CA ILE A 493 10.67 2.99 -45.65
C ILE A 493 11.42 1.66 -45.49
N GLU A 494 12.30 1.53 -44.49
CA GLU A 494 13.07 0.31 -44.23
C GLU A 494 12.15 -0.87 -43.90
N PHE A 495 11.16 -0.68 -43.03
CA PHE A 495 10.16 -1.71 -42.72
C PHE A 495 9.31 -2.09 -43.94
N MET A 496 8.93 -1.12 -44.77
CA MET A 496 8.16 -1.38 -45.98
C MET A 496 8.99 -2.05 -47.09
N ALA A 497 10.30 -1.77 -47.14
CA ALA A 497 11.21 -2.35 -48.12
C ALA A 497 11.46 -3.85 -47.87
N GLU A 498 11.46 -4.29 -46.61
CA GLU A 498 11.56 -5.72 -46.25
C GLU A 498 10.40 -6.56 -46.81
N ASP A 499 9.24 -5.95 -47.04
CA ASP A 499 8.05 -6.59 -47.61
C ASP A 499 7.84 -6.24 -49.11
N GLU A 500 8.89 -5.75 -49.79
CA GLU A 500 8.90 -5.37 -51.21
C GLU A 500 7.88 -4.28 -51.60
N HIS A 501 7.38 -3.50 -50.64
CA HIS A 501 6.47 -2.38 -50.93
C HIS A 501 7.19 -1.23 -51.65
N ARG A 502 6.46 -0.53 -52.51
CA ARG A 502 6.95 0.63 -53.27
C ARG A 502 6.45 1.90 -52.60
N VAL A 503 7.36 2.60 -51.93
CA VAL A 503 7.01 3.80 -51.16
C VAL A 503 7.31 5.06 -51.98
N LYS A 504 6.31 5.93 -52.16
CA LYS A 504 6.52 7.34 -52.53
C LYS A 504 6.40 8.20 -51.28
N LEU A 505 7.33 9.14 -51.12
CA LEU A 505 7.41 10.02 -49.96
C LEU A 505 6.82 11.40 -50.29
N ALA A 506 6.02 11.94 -49.37
CA ALA A 506 5.62 13.33 -49.26
C ALA A 506 6.08 13.88 -47.91
N THR A 507 6.67 15.06 -47.89
CA THR A 507 7.18 15.71 -46.66
C THR A 507 6.21 16.71 -46.05
N ASP A 508 5.12 17.02 -46.77
CA ASP A 508 4.12 18.00 -46.38
C ASP A 508 2.76 17.65 -47.02
N GLY A 509 1.69 18.31 -46.57
CA GLY A 509 0.32 18.04 -47.00
C GLY A 509 0.05 18.44 -48.45
N HIS A 510 0.67 19.51 -48.97
CA HIS A 510 0.51 19.92 -50.36
C HIS A 510 1.14 18.91 -51.33
N SER A 511 2.37 18.45 -51.07
CA SER A 511 3.04 17.42 -51.86
C SER A 511 2.29 16.08 -51.82
N ALA A 512 1.68 15.74 -50.68
CA ALA A 512 0.79 14.57 -50.58
C ALA A 512 -0.42 14.68 -51.53
N ILE A 513 -1.08 15.84 -51.57
CA ILE A 513 -2.21 16.08 -52.47
C ILE A 513 -1.79 15.99 -53.94
N GLU A 514 -0.68 16.64 -54.32
CA GLU A 514 -0.16 16.59 -55.70
C GLU A 514 0.16 15.16 -56.14
N LEU A 515 0.82 14.37 -55.28
CA LEU A 515 1.12 12.97 -55.55
C LEU A 515 -0.16 12.14 -55.71
N MET A 516 -1.19 12.38 -54.89
CA MET A 516 -2.48 11.70 -54.99
C MET A 516 -3.30 12.08 -56.24
N GLN A 517 -3.02 13.22 -56.87
CA GLN A 517 -3.61 13.57 -58.16
C GLN A 517 -2.90 12.86 -59.32
N GLN A 518 -1.59 12.68 -59.23
CA GLN A 518 -0.75 12.13 -60.30
C GLN A 518 -0.70 10.59 -60.29
N TYR A 519 -0.66 9.97 -59.12
CA TYR A 519 -0.44 8.54 -58.94
C TYR A 519 -1.61 7.86 -58.24
N HIS A 520 -1.77 6.57 -58.48
CA HIS A 520 -2.68 5.71 -57.71
C HIS A 520 -1.85 4.95 -56.67
N PHE A 521 -2.41 4.78 -55.47
CA PHE A 521 -1.79 4.09 -54.34
C PHE A 521 -2.78 3.07 -53.77
N ASP A 522 -2.23 1.97 -53.27
CA ASP A 522 -3.00 0.92 -52.60
C ASP A 522 -3.32 1.31 -51.14
N VAL A 523 -2.50 2.16 -50.54
CA VAL A 523 -2.69 2.68 -49.16
C VAL A 523 -1.91 3.98 -48.94
N VAL A 524 -2.46 4.87 -48.13
CA VAL A 524 -1.79 6.12 -47.71
C VAL A 524 -1.52 6.07 -46.20
N LEU A 525 -0.25 6.16 -45.82
CA LEU A 525 0.18 6.39 -44.43
C LEU A 525 0.34 7.90 -44.22
N LEU A 526 -0.57 8.51 -43.47
CA LEU A 526 -0.69 9.96 -43.34
C LEU A 526 -0.39 10.41 -41.91
N ASP A 527 0.70 11.17 -41.72
CA ASP A 527 0.89 11.90 -40.48
C ASP A 527 -0.20 12.97 -40.30
N MET A 528 -0.72 13.05 -39.08
CA MET A 528 -1.76 14.00 -38.71
C MET A 528 -1.20 15.39 -38.40
N ASN A 529 0.10 15.48 -38.09
CA ASN A 529 0.81 16.70 -37.72
C ASN A 529 1.87 17.05 -38.77
N LEU A 530 1.47 17.56 -39.94
CA LEU A 530 2.41 18.03 -40.96
C LEU A 530 2.71 19.53 -40.76
N PRO A 531 3.87 20.03 -41.25
CA PRO A 531 4.30 21.41 -41.05
C PRO A 531 3.41 22.47 -41.70
N ASP A 532 2.63 22.11 -42.73
CA ASP A 532 1.81 23.02 -43.52
C ASP A 532 0.30 22.83 -43.32
N LEU A 533 -0.18 21.57 -43.31
CA LEU A 533 -1.58 21.19 -43.20
C LEU A 533 -1.75 20.03 -42.22
N SER A 534 -2.74 20.09 -41.33
CA SER A 534 -3.10 18.88 -40.57
C SER A 534 -3.55 17.76 -41.50
N GLY A 535 -3.26 16.49 -41.17
CA GLY A 535 -3.72 15.33 -41.95
C GLY A 535 -5.24 15.29 -42.12
N GLN A 536 -6.01 15.81 -41.15
CA GLN A 536 -7.46 15.99 -41.29
C GLN A 536 -7.82 16.93 -42.45
N GLU A 537 -7.07 18.03 -42.58
CA GLU A 537 -7.28 19.04 -43.62
C GLU A 537 -6.90 18.50 -45.00
N VAL A 538 -5.86 17.65 -45.10
CA VAL A 538 -5.51 16.91 -46.32
C VAL A 538 -6.69 16.06 -46.79
N ILE A 539 -7.28 15.25 -45.90
CA ILE A 539 -8.45 14.41 -46.22
C ILE A 539 -9.66 15.27 -46.62
N ARG A 540 -9.94 16.37 -45.91
CA ARG A 540 -11.05 17.28 -46.23
C ARG A 540 -10.87 17.94 -47.60
N ARG A 541 -9.66 18.35 -47.97
CA ARG A 541 -9.38 18.93 -49.28
C ARG A 541 -9.50 17.90 -50.40
N LEU A 542 -9.06 16.67 -50.18
CA LEU A 542 -9.19 15.57 -51.15
C LEU A 542 -10.65 15.26 -51.50
N LYS A 543 -11.61 15.48 -50.57
CA LYS A 543 -13.05 15.34 -50.87
C LYS A 543 -13.58 16.35 -51.90
N ASN A 544 -12.89 17.49 -52.08
CA ASN A 544 -13.35 18.61 -52.90
C ASN A 544 -12.56 18.78 -54.21
N ILE A 545 -11.62 17.89 -54.50
CA ILE A 545 -10.78 17.94 -55.71
C ILE A 545 -10.80 16.58 -56.41
N ASP A 546 -10.54 16.58 -57.72
CA ASP A 546 -10.42 15.34 -58.49
C ASP A 546 -9.06 14.68 -58.23
N HIS A 547 -9.03 13.40 -57.88
CA HIS A 547 -7.81 12.66 -57.57
C HIS A 547 -7.95 11.16 -57.86
N ARG A 548 -6.84 10.44 -58.00
CA ARG A 548 -6.86 9.03 -58.45
C ARG A 548 -7.11 8.01 -57.32
N ASN A 549 -7.34 8.47 -56.10
CA ASN A 549 -7.26 7.67 -54.87
C ASN A 549 -8.56 7.65 -54.05
N HIS A 550 -9.72 7.77 -54.70
CA HIS A 550 -11.03 7.85 -54.01
C HIS A 550 -11.40 6.60 -53.20
N ARG A 551 -10.78 5.44 -53.49
CA ARG A 551 -11.02 4.17 -52.79
C ARG A 551 -9.82 3.72 -51.95
N THR A 552 -8.76 4.50 -51.94
CA THR A 552 -7.53 4.15 -51.23
C THR A 552 -7.75 4.37 -49.73
N PRO A 553 -7.47 3.37 -48.88
CA PRO A 553 -7.57 3.52 -47.42
C PRO A 553 -6.51 4.48 -46.89
N PHE A 554 -6.92 5.35 -45.96
CA PHE A 554 -6.03 6.21 -45.19
C PHE A 554 -5.74 5.59 -43.83
N LEU A 555 -4.46 5.49 -43.49
CA LEU A 555 -3.97 5.07 -42.18
C LEU A 555 -3.36 6.27 -41.48
N ALA A 556 -3.84 6.59 -40.28
CA ALA A 556 -3.28 7.68 -39.48
C ALA A 556 -1.93 7.28 -38.89
N PHE A 557 -0.94 8.17 -38.92
CA PHE A 557 0.37 7.95 -38.34
C PHE A 557 0.66 8.96 -37.23
N THR A 558 0.52 8.59 -35.95
CA THR A 558 0.55 9.56 -34.82
C THR A 558 1.13 8.98 -33.51
N ALA A 559 1.65 9.82 -32.63
CA ALA A 559 2.35 9.44 -31.38
C ALA A 559 1.43 9.28 -30.15
N SER A 560 0.20 9.80 -30.17
CA SER A 560 -0.74 9.76 -29.03
C SER A 560 -2.15 10.13 -29.50
N LEU A 561 -3.18 9.51 -28.92
CA LEU A 561 -4.58 9.84 -29.17
C LEU A 561 -5.41 9.83 -27.89
N SER A 562 -6.25 10.84 -27.74
CA SER A 562 -7.36 10.85 -26.80
C SER A 562 -8.57 10.07 -27.36
N PRO A 563 -9.48 9.55 -26.50
CA PRO A 563 -10.68 8.85 -26.95
C PRO A 563 -11.60 9.66 -27.88
N ASP A 564 -11.54 10.99 -27.80
CA ASP A 564 -12.33 11.88 -28.66
C ASP A 564 -11.70 12.06 -30.06
N GLU A 565 -10.37 12.08 -30.17
CA GLU A 565 -9.67 12.14 -31.46
C GLU A 565 -9.86 10.86 -32.28
N VAL A 566 -9.92 9.68 -31.63
CA VAL A 566 -10.22 8.41 -32.30
C VAL A 566 -11.59 8.45 -32.99
N LYS A 567 -12.61 9.02 -32.32
CA LYS A 567 -13.95 9.15 -32.90
C LYS A 567 -13.96 10.09 -34.10
N GLU A 568 -13.23 11.19 -34.03
CA GLU A 568 -13.13 12.16 -35.13
C GLU A 568 -12.42 11.54 -36.35
N TYR A 569 -11.36 10.74 -36.12
CA TYR A 569 -10.60 10.10 -37.20
C TYR A 569 -11.44 9.06 -37.94
N LEU A 570 -12.20 8.24 -37.20
CA LEU A 570 -13.15 7.30 -37.78
C LEU A 570 -14.23 8.02 -38.61
N ALA A 571 -14.73 9.17 -38.14
CA ALA A 571 -15.72 9.97 -38.87
C ALA A 571 -15.17 10.57 -40.18
N LEU A 572 -13.85 10.80 -40.27
CA LEU A 572 -13.19 11.29 -41.49
C LEU A 572 -12.98 10.21 -42.55
N GLY A 573 -13.15 8.95 -42.21
CA GLY A 573 -12.94 7.79 -43.10
C GLY A 573 -11.53 7.19 -42.99
N ILE A 574 -10.79 7.49 -41.92
CA ILE A 574 -9.52 6.84 -41.61
C ILE A 574 -9.80 5.40 -41.19
N LYS A 575 -9.11 4.45 -41.84
CA LYS A 575 -9.39 3.02 -41.70
C LYS A 575 -8.70 2.39 -40.49
N ASP A 576 -7.48 2.81 -40.19
CA ASP A 576 -6.73 2.35 -39.01
C ASP A 576 -5.69 3.38 -38.57
N ILE A 577 -5.07 3.16 -37.41
CA ILE A 577 -4.15 4.07 -36.75
C ILE A 577 -2.86 3.33 -36.42
N VAL A 578 -1.75 3.81 -36.99
CA VAL A 578 -0.40 3.34 -36.73
C VAL A 578 0.28 4.28 -35.74
N GLY A 579 0.59 3.76 -34.56
CA GLY A 579 1.28 4.51 -33.50
C GLY A 579 2.76 4.75 -33.79
N LYS A 580 3.26 5.95 -33.47
CA LYS A 580 4.70 6.27 -33.41
C LYS A 580 5.24 5.99 -31.99
N PRO A 581 6.42 5.37 -31.80
CA PRO A 581 7.33 4.86 -32.83
C PRO A 581 6.74 3.63 -33.54
N ILE A 582 6.93 3.58 -34.85
CA ILE A 582 6.39 2.52 -35.71
C ILE A 582 7.03 1.18 -35.36
N LYS A 583 6.22 0.13 -35.23
CA LYS A 583 6.68 -1.26 -35.10
C LYS A 583 6.34 -2.02 -36.36
N GLN A 584 7.30 -2.80 -36.87
CA GLN A 584 7.14 -3.53 -38.13
C GLN A 584 5.90 -4.41 -38.17
N GLU A 585 5.63 -5.18 -37.11
CA GLU A 585 4.45 -6.06 -37.03
C GLU A 585 3.12 -5.28 -37.07
N LYS A 586 3.04 -4.14 -36.37
CA LYS A 586 1.85 -3.29 -36.39
C LYS A 586 1.65 -2.63 -37.76
N LEU A 587 2.74 -2.25 -38.43
CA LEU A 587 2.67 -1.72 -39.79
C LEU A 587 2.17 -2.80 -40.77
N ARG A 588 2.73 -4.01 -40.72
CA ARG A 588 2.27 -5.16 -41.53
C ARG A 588 0.79 -5.46 -41.30
N GLN A 589 0.35 -5.46 -40.05
CA GLN A 589 -1.04 -5.70 -39.70
C GLN A 589 -1.96 -4.59 -40.23
N ALA A 590 -1.62 -3.32 -40.00
CA ALA A 590 -2.42 -2.20 -40.48
C ALA A 590 -2.50 -2.16 -42.01
N LEU A 591 -1.41 -2.49 -42.71
CA LEU A 591 -1.38 -2.63 -44.17
C LEU A 591 -2.29 -3.79 -44.62
N SER A 592 -2.24 -4.94 -43.96
CA SER A 592 -3.11 -6.08 -44.29
C SER A 592 -4.59 -5.80 -44.04
N ASP A 593 -4.92 -5.26 -42.87
CA ASP A 593 -6.27 -4.87 -42.49
C ASP A 593 -6.79 -3.74 -43.41
N SER A 594 -5.91 -2.87 -43.93
CA SER A 594 -6.27 -1.84 -44.90
C SER A 594 -6.78 -2.40 -46.23
N GLN A 595 -6.37 -3.61 -46.62
CA GLN A 595 -6.76 -4.24 -47.88
C GLN A 595 -7.99 -5.16 -47.74
N SER A 596 -8.29 -5.66 -46.54
CA SER A 596 -9.47 -6.49 -46.32
C SER A 596 -10.76 -5.64 -46.28
N SER A 597 -11.76 -6.00 -47.11
CA SER A 597 -13.02 -5.25 -47.25
C SER A 597 -14.09 -5.59 -46.19
N GLN A 598 -13.72 -6.23 -45.08
CA GLN A 598 -14.67 -6.61 -44.02
C GLN A 598 -14.41 -5.81 -42.75
N ALA A 599 -15.38 -4.98 -42.37
CA ALA A 599 -15.50 -4.50 -41.00
C ALA A 599 -15.46 -5.71 -40.04
N PRO A 600 -14.80 -5.61 -38.87
CA PRO A 600 -14.68 -6.73 -37.95
C PRO A 600 -16.01 -6.98 -37.23
N ASN A 601 -16.94 -7.65 -37.89
CA ASN A 601 -18.06 -8.33 -37.23
C ASN A 601 -17.65 -9.78 -36.97
N LEU A 602 -16.93 -10.02 -35.87
CA LEU A 602 -16.96 -11.34 -35.22
C LEU A 602 -18.30 -11.47 -34.49
N SER A 603 -19.36 -11.77 -35.24
CA SER A 603 -20.56 -12.39 -34.69
C SER A 603 -20.58 -13.84 -35.17
N VAL A 604 -19.70 -14.67 -34.60
CA VAL A 604 -20.00 -16.10 -34.52
C VAL A 604 -21.26 -16.18 -33.66
N GLU A 605 -22.32 -16.77 -34.21
CA GLU A 605 -23.59 -16.97 -33.51
C GLU A 605 -23.33 -17.86 -32.30
N LEU A 606 -23.18 -17.25 -31.11
CA LEU A 606 -22.86 -17.95 -29.87
C LEU A 606 -24.01 -18.91 -29.51
N LYS A 607 -23.77 -20.21 -29.64
CA LYS A 607 -24.70 -21.25 -29.21
C LYS A 607 -24.70 -21.35 -27.70
N ASP A 608 -25.89 -21.39 -27.08
CA ASP A 608 -26.05 -21.62 -25.63
C ASP A 608 -25.82 -23.10 -25.27
N VAL A 609 -24.56 -23.53 -25.35
CA VAL A 609 -24.09 -24.88 -24.99
C VAL A 609 -23.00 -24.79 -23.92
N LEU A 610 -22.82 -25.88 -23.16
CA LEU A 610 -21.77 -25.95 -22.14
C LEU A 610 -20.37 -25.99 -22.78
N TYR A 611 -20.21 -26.81 -23.83
CA TYR A 611 -18.99 -26.89 -24.64
C TYR A 611 -19.36 -27.00 -26.12
N ASP A 612 -18.80 -26.14 -26.97
CA ASP A 612 -18.97 -26.13 -28.42
C ASP A 612 -17.76 -26.80 -29.09
N GLU A 613 -17.92 -28.06 -29.48
CA GLU A 613 -16.87 -28.85 -30.14
C GLU A 613 -16.40 -28.21 -31.46
N THR A 614 -17.25 -27.40 -32.12
CA THR A 614 -16.89 -26.73 -33.38
C THR A 614 -15.87 -25.59 -33.19
N ALA A 615 -15.73 -25.07 -31.96
CA ALA A 615 -14.71 -24.07 -31.65
C ALA A 615 -13.30 -24.67 -31.70
N ALA A 616 -13.14 -25.91 -31.23
CA ALA A 616 -11.87 -26.64 -31.33
C ALA A 616 -11.51 -26.93 -32.79
N GLU A 617 -12.47 -27.31 -33.63
CA GLU A 617 -12.27 -27.52 -35.07
C GLU A 617 -11.82 -26.23 -35.80
N GLN A 618 -12.39 -25.07 -35.43
CA GLN A 618 -11.98 -23.79 -35.99
C GLN A 618 -10.54 -23.41 -35.57
N MET A 619 -10.17 -23.69 -34.33
CA MET A 619 -8.81 -23.45 -33.83
C MET A 619 -7.80 -24.47 -34.40
N ALA A 620 -8.21 -25.71 -34.70
CA ALA A 620 -7.36 -26.72 -35.34
C ALA A 620 -6.96 -26.35 -36.77
N ASN A 621 -7.73 -25.49 -37.44
CA ASN A 621 -7.33 -24.91 -38.74
C ASN A 621 -6.22 -23.86 -38.62
N THR A 622 -5.92 -23.44 -37.39
CA THR A 622 -5.18 -22.21 -37.05
C THR A 622 -3.90 -22.52 -36.27
N PHE A 623 -3.89 -23.61 -35.49
CA PHE A 623 -2.79 -24.04 -34.62
C PHE A 623 -2.42 -25.50 -34.87
N GLU A 624 -1.15 -25.85 -34.66
CA GLU A 624 -0.73 -27.26 -34.67
C GLU A 624 -1.36 -28.02 -33.48
N GLU A 625 -1.56 -29.34 -33.62
CA GLU A 625 -2.23 -30.18 -32.62
C GLU A 625 -1.57 -30.10 -31.23
N GLN A 626 -0.23 -30.02 -31.18
CA GLN A 626 0.52 -29.87 -29.94
C GLN A 626 0.31 -28.50 -29.28
N GLU A 627 0.25 -27.43 -30.07
CA GLU A 627 -0.01 -26.06 -29.58
C GLU A 627 -1.43 -25.93 -29.08
N LEU A 628 -2.40 -26.46 -29.82
CA LEU A 628 -3.81 -26.48 -29.44
C LEU A 628 -4.01 -27.22 -28.11
N THR A 629 -3.39 -28.38 -27.96
CA THR A 629 -3.43 -29.15 -26.71
C THR A 629 -2.82 -28.37 -25.54
N SER A 630 -1.71 -27.66 -25.76
CA SER A 630 -1.08 -26.80 -24.74
C SER A 630 -2.01 -25.67 -24.31
N ILE A 631 -2.63 -24.97 -25.26
CA ILE A 631 -3.57 -23.87 -25.01
C ILE A 631 -4.75 -24.35 -24.15
N TYR A 632 -5.37 -25.47 -24.52
CA TYR A 632 -6.51 -26.02 -23.77
C TYR A 632 -6.08 -26.46 -22.36
N ASN A 633 -4.93 -27.10 -22.22
CA ASN A 633 -4.43 -27.53 -20.91
C ASN A 633 -4.12 -26.33 -20.00
N GLU A 634 -3.48 -25.29 -20.52
CA GLU A 634 -3.15 -24.07 -19.78
C GLU A 634 -4.42 -23.39 -19.27
N PHE A 635 -5.43 -23.21 -20.13
CA PHE A 635 -6.72 -22.65 -19.74
C PHE A 635 -7.46 -23.51 -18.71
N VAL A 636 -7.45 -24.83 -18.86
CA VAL A 636 -8.11 -25.73 -17.91
C VAL A 636 -7.47 -25.65 -16.52
N LEU A 637 -6.15 -25.52 -16.46
CA LEU A 637 -5.40 -25.40 -15.20
C LEU A 637 -5.61 -24.03 -14.55
N SER A 638 -5.65 -22.95 -15.32
CA SER A 638 -5.74 -21.58 -14.80
C SER A 638 -7.18 -21.15 -14.43
N ALA A 639 -8.21 -21.67 -15.11
CA ALA A 639 -9.57 -21.13 -15.03
C ALA A 639 -10.17 -21.18 -13.60
N ARG A 640 -9.94 -22.28 -12.89
CA ARG A 640 -10.42 -22.44 -11.50
C ARG A 640 -9.77 -21.41 -10.56
N ASN A 641 -8.47 -21.19 -10.70
CA ASN A 641 -7.72 -20.30 -9.84
C ASN A 641 -8.09 -18.84 -10.10
N LYS A 642 -8.34 -18.46 -11.35
CA LYS A 642 -8.82 -17.11 -11.71
C LYS A 642 -10.21 -16.81 -11.12
N LEU A 643 -11.12 -17.80 -11.08
CA LEU A 643 -12.40 -17.66 -10.40
C LEU A 643 -12.22 -17.41 -8.89
N LEU A 644 -11.32 -18.15 -8.23
CA LEU A 644 -11.00 -17.95 -6.82
C LEU A 644 -10.35 -16.58 -6.57
N ARG A 645 -9.45 -16.14 -7.46
CA ARG A 645 -8.84 -14.80 -7.40
C ARG A 645 -9.88 -13.71 -7.60
N CYS A 646 -10.84 -13.87 -8.52
CA CYS A 646 -11.94 -12.94 -8.69
C CYS A 646 -12.77 -12.80 -7.41
N GLN A 647 -13.03 -13.91 -6.68
CA GLN A 647 -13.74 -13.84 -5.40
C GLN A 647 -12.99 -13.00 -4.35
N GLN A 648 -11.65 -13.05 -4.35
CA GLN A 648 -10.82 -12.23 -3.47
C GLN A 648 -10.82 -10.75 -3.92
N LEU A 649 -10.58 -10.52 -5.21
CA LEU A 649 -10.50 -9.18 -5.80
C LEU A 649 -11.81 -8.41 -5.73
N MET A 650 -12.96 -9.10 -5.75
CA MET A 650 -14.27 -8.45 -5.61
C MET A 650 -14.41 -7.60 -4.34
N ALA A 651 -13.71 -7.94 -3.26
CA ALA A 651 -13.74 -7.20 -2.00
C ALA A 651 -12.65 -6.12 -1.90
N SER A 652 -11.53 -6.28 -2.62
CA SER A 652 -10.34 -5.44 -2.49
C SER A 652 -10.12 -4.49 -3.68
N ASP A 653 -10.29 -4.97 -4.92
CA ASP A 653 -10.06 -4.24 -6.16
C ASP A 653 -11.05 -4.66 -7.26
N LYS A 654 -12.12 -3.86 -7.38
CA LYS A 654 -13.19 -4.08 -8.33
C LYS A 654 -12.73 -3.93 -9.78
N GLU A 655 -11.80 -3.02 -10.08
CA GLU A 655 -11.35 -2.76 -11.44
C GLU A 655 -10.50 -3.92 -11.96
N GLN A 656 -9.59 -4.42 -11.13
CA GLN A 656 -8.79 -5.60 -11.45
C GLN A 656 -9.69 -6.84 -11.61
N CYS A 657 -10.72 -6.99 -10.77
CA CYS A 657 -11.71 -8.07 -10.91
C CYS A 657 -12.42 -8.05 -12.27
N ILE A 658 -12.88 -6.87 -12.73
CA ILE A 658 -13.52 -6.70 -14.04
C ILE A 658 -12.57 -7.12 -15.17
N LYS A 659 -11.29 -6.73 -15.11
CA LYS A 659 -10.29 -7.09 -16.13
C LYS A 659 -10.07 -8.60 -16.20
N VAL A 660 -9.94 -9.27 -15.05
CA VAL A 660 -9.77 -10.74 -15.00
C VAL A 660 -11.02 -11.44 -15.56
N LEU A 661 -12.22 -11.00 -15.18
CA LEU A 661 -13.48 -11.54 -15.69
C LEU A 661 -13.62 -11.35 -17.22
N HIS A 662 -13.28 -10.17 -17.73
CA HIS A 662 -13.33 -9.86 -19.16
C HIS A 662 -12.42 -10.78 -19.98
N ARG A 663 -11.17 -10.94 -19.54
CA ARG A 663 -10.19 -11.82 -20.19
C ARG A 663 -10.66 -13.27 -20.14
N GLN A 664 -11.02 -13.76 -18.96
CA GLN A 664 -11.43 -15.14 -18.77
C GLN A 664 -12.72 -15.47 -19.56
N ALA A 665 -13.68 -14.56 -19.61
CA ALA A 665 -14.88 -14.70 -20.44
C ALA A 665 -14.52 -14.81 -21.92
N SER A 666 -13.61 -13.97 -22.40
CA SER A 666 -13.20 -13.95 -23.81
C SER A 666 -12.48 -15.24 -24.20
N THR A 667 -11.51 -15.70 -23.40
CA THR A 667 -10.78 -16.96 -23.61
C THR A 667 -11.74 -18.17 -23.55
N ALA A 668 -12.67 -18.19 -22.60
CA ALA A 668 -13.67 -19.25 -22.48
C ALA A 668 -14.54 -19.37 -23.73
N LEU A 669 -15.02 -18.23 -24.25
CA LEU A 669 -15.85 -18.21 -25.47
C LEU A 669 -15.06 -18.65 -26.71
N GLN A 670 -13.79 -18.28 -26.82
CA GLN A 670 -12.92 -18.70 -27.93
C GLN A 670 -12.64 -20.21 -27.91
N LEU A 671 -12.44 -20.79 -26.73
CA LEU A 671 -12.21 -22.22 -26.54
C LEU A 671 -13.49 -23.06 -26.51
N GLY A 672 -14.65 -22.46 -26.81
CA GLY A 672 -15.93 -23.18 -26.88
C GLY A 672 -16.62 -23.42 -25.53
N PHE A 673 -16.11 -22.92 -24.40
CA PHE A 673 -16.76 -22.98 -23.09
C PHE A 673 -17.88 -21.92 -22.97
N ASN A 674 -18.87 -21.99 -23.86
CA ASN A 674 -19.80 -20.88 -24.14
C ASN A 674 -20.62 -20.45 -22.93
N ARG A 675 -21.33 -21.36 -22.25
CA ARG A 675 -22.13 -21.02 -21.05
C ARG A 675 -21.30 -20.45 -19.92
N TYR A 676 -20.10 -20.99 -19.73
CA TYR A 676 -19.17 -20.50 -18.73
C TYR A 676 -18.73 -19.06 -19.06
N GLY A 677 -18.28 -18.80 -20.29
CA GLY A 677 -17.89 -17.47 -20.74
C GLY A 677 -19.03 -16.44 -20.71
N MET A 678 -20.25 -16.84 -21.10
CA MET A 678 -21.45 -15.99 -21.03
C MET A 678 -21.82 -15.61 -19.59
N ALA A 679 -21.69 -16.56 -18.65
CA ALA A 679 -21.94 -16.30 -17.23
C ALA A 679 -20.93 -15.30 -16.66
N LEU A 680 -19.64 -15.45 -16.99
CA LEU A 680 -18.60 -14.49 -16.59
C LEU A 680 -18.87 -13.09 -17.16
N LYS A 681 -19.22 -12.98 -18.44
CA LYS A 681 -19.56 -11.70 -19.10
C LYS A 681 -20.78 -11.01 -18.47
N LYS A 682 -21.73 -11.79 -17.95
CA LYS A 682 -22.89 -11.28 -17.22
C LYS A 682 -22.50 -10.68 -15.87
N ILE A 683 -21.56 -11.32 -15.15
CA ILE A 683 -20.99 -10.80 -13.90
C ILE A 683 -20.19 -9.52 -14.18
N GLU A 684 -19.31 -9.55 -15.18
CA GLU A 684 -18.51 -8.40 -15.64
C GLU A 684 -19.40 -7.19 -15.93
N ARG A 685 -20.44 -7.35 -16.75
CA ARG A 685 -21.37 -6.27 -17.10
C ARG A 685 -22.09 -5.69 -15.89
N ARG A 686 -22.48 -6.53 -14.92
CA ARG A 686 -23.14 -6.04 -13.70
C ARG A 686 -22.19 -5.30 -12.78
N LEU A 687 -20.93 -5.73 -12.70
CA LEU A 687 -19.90 -5.00 -11.98
C LEU A 687 -19.64 -3.63 -12.63
N LEU A 688 -19.56 -3.56 -13.97
CA LEU A 688 -19.45 -2.29 -14.70
C LEU A 688 -20.66 -1.36 -14.48
N GLU A 689 -21.86 -1.93 -14.32
CA GLU A 689 -23.11 -1.18 -14.12
C GLU A 689 -23.45 -0.91 -12.63
N ASP A 690 -22.57 -1.24 -11.67
CA ASP A 690 -22.81 -1.11 -10.21
C ASP A 690 -24.09 -1.81 -9.70
N LYS A 691 -24.51 -2.90 -10.34
CA LYS A 691 -25.73 -3.64 -10.00
C LYS A 691 -25.45 -4.83 -9.06
N PRO A 692 -26.41 -5.20 -8.18
CA PRO A 692 -26.29 -6.41 -7.38
C PRO A 692 -26.17 -7.64 -8.28
N LEU A 693 -25.37 -8.61 -7.84
CA LEU A 693 -25.13 -9.86 -8.57
C LEU A 693 -26.24 -10.87 -8.25
N ASP A 694 -27.04 -11.25 -9.26
CA ASP A 694 -28.04 -12.33 -9.11
C ASP A 694 -27.42 -13.73 -9.26
N THR A 695 -26.23 -13.80 -9.84
CA THR A 695 -25.44 -15.04 -10.04
C THR A 695 -24.15 -14.89 -9.27
N HIS A 696 -23.86 -15.84 -8.39
CA HIS A 696 -22.64 -15.85 -7.60
C HIS A 696 -21.49 -16.46 -8.40
N LEU A 697 -20.24 -16.06 -8.11
CA LEU A 697 -19.06 -16.71 -8.70
C LEU A 697 -18.98 -18.21 -8.41
N SER A 698 -19.67 -18.70 -7.37
CA SER A 698 -19.86 -20.13 -7.10
C SER A 698 -20.62 -20.84 -8.23
N ASP A 699 -21.58 -20.17 -8.84
CA ASP A 699 -22.42 -20.75 -9.90
C ASP A 699 -21.60 -20.87 -11.21
N CYS A 700 -20.65 -19.96 -11.43
CA CYS A 700 -19.69 -20.06 -12.51
C CYS A 700 -18.69 -21.22 -12.34
N LEU A 701 -18.35 -21.60 -11.10
CA LEU A 701 -17.53 -22.79 -10.83
C LEU A 701 -18.26 -24.07 -11.21
N GLU A 702 -19.57 -24.14 -10.96
CA GLU A 702 -20.39 -25.29 -11.37
C GLU A 702 -20.50 -25.38 -12.89
N LEU A 703 -20.77 -24.26 -13.57
CA LEU A 703 -20.78 -24.19 -15.04
C LEU A 703 -19.42 -24.56 -15.63
N TRP A 704 -18.32 -24.14 -15.02
CA TRP A 704 -16.98 -24.54 -15.41
C TRP A 704 -16.79 -26.05 -15.32
N GLN A 705 -17.16 -26.67 -14.19
CA GLN A 705 -17.03 -28.12 -13.99
C GLN A 705 -17.86 -28.92 -15.00
N GLN A 706 -19.11 -28.51 -15.25
CA GLN A 706 -19.98 -29.15 -16.24
C GLN A 706 -19.42 -29.03 -17.67
N SER A 707 -18.87 -27.86 -18.01
CA SER A 707 -18.27 -27.62 -19.33
C SER A 707 -16.97 -28.41 -19.52
N LEU A 708 -16.15 -28.52 -18.46
CA LEU A 708 -14.93 -29.31 -18.44
C LEU A 708 -15.21 -30.81 -18.60
N GLU A 709 -16.25 -31.34 -17.96
CA GLU A 709 -16.63 -32.74 -18.09
C GLU A 709 -16.98 -33.10 -19.55
N LEU A 710 -17.67 -32.20 -20.26
CA LEU A 710 -18.01 -32.38 -21.67
C LEU A 710 -16.77 -32.30 -22.58
N TYR A 711 -15.87 -31.35 -22.35
CA TYR A 711 -14.59 -31.28 -23.05
C TYR A 711 -13.75 -32.56 -22.84
N LEU A 712 -13.64 -33.06 -21.60
CA LEU A 712 -12.91 -34.29 -21.33
C LEU A 712 -13.56 -35.51 -22.00
N LYS A 713 -14.89 -35.49 -22.17
CA LYS A 713 -15.63 -36.54 -22.87
C LYS A 713 -15.42 -36.49 -24.39
N SER A 714 -15.38 -35.30 -24.99
CA SER A 714 -15.10 -35.13 -26.43
C SER A 714 -13.67 -35.56 -26.77
N MET A 715 -12.70 -35.18 -25.94
CA MET A 715 -11.29 -35.60 -26.09
C MET A 715 -11.11 -37.12 -26.01
N ARG A 716 -11.87 -37.80 -25.13
CA ARG A 716 -11.85 -39.27 -25.03
C ARG A 716 -12.54 -39.99 -26.19
N ALA A 717 -13.40 -39.30 -26.94
CA ALA A 717 -14.09 -39.87 -28.10
C ALA A 717 -13.26 -39.77 -29.39
N GLN A 718 -12.20 -38.95 -29.39
CA GLN A 718 -11.27 -38.77 -30.52
C GLN A 718 -10.04 -39.68 -30.47
N VAL A 719 -9.82 -40.39 -29.35
CA VAL A 719 -8.80 -41.44 -29.14
C VAL A 719 -9.45 -42.81 -29.35
#